data_AF-A0A9J5WF30-F1
#
_entry.id   AF-A0A9J5WF30-F1
#
_cell.length_a   1.000
_cell.length_b   1.000
_cell.length_c   1.000
_cell.angle_alpha   90.00
_cell.angle_beta   90.00
_cell.angle_gamma   90.00
#
_symmetry.space_group_name_H-M   'P 1'
#
loop_
_entity.id
_entity.type
_entity.pdbx_description
1 polymer ?
#
loop_
_entity_poly.entity_id
_entity_poly.type
_entity_poly.pdbx_seq_one_letter_code
_entity_poly.pdbx_strand_id
1 'polypeptide(L)'
;MQILGLIKRQENTMGAGGNMSTPTTKNEQKKNHLQRVPSSKPPFTLGDVKKAIPPHCFQRSLIRSFSYLIQDLILVSIFYYIANTYFHLLPSPLTYLAWPAYWIAQGCVCTGIWVIGHECGHHGFSDYQWVDDTVGLIFHSALLTPYFAWKHSHRRHHANTGSLENDEVYIPRTSIRTCLHPHFCLAFILDVQYLWQKYERFTCHYDPNSPLYSNRERMQIYISDAGVIATTYVLYRLAMTQGLTWVLCIYGVPLLIVNGFIVLITLMHHTHASLPHYDSSEWDYLRGALATVDRDYGILNKVFHNVTDTHVLHHIFSYISHYHAMEATNAIKPLLGDYYQVDDTPIIKAMWRDTKECIYVEKDEGSQGRGLIKRQENTMGAGGNMSTPTTKNEQKKNHLQRVPSSKPPFTLGDVKKAIPPHCFQRSLIRSFSYLIQDLILVSIFYYIANTYFHLLPSPLTYLAWPAYWIAQGCVCTGIWVIGHECGHHGFSDYQWVDDTVGLIFHSALLTPYFAWKHSHRRHHANTGSLENDEVYIPRTSIRTCLHPHFCLAFILDVQYLWQKYERFTCHYDPNSPLYSNRERMQIYISDAGVIATTYVLYRLAMTQGLTWVLCIYGVPLLIVNGFIVLITLMHHTHASLPHYDSSEGII
;
A
#
# COMPACT_ATOMS: atom_id res chain seq x y z
N MET A 1 -29.60 11.16 -47.97
CA MET A 1 -30.22 11.25 -46.63
C MET A 1 -29.13 11.04 -45.59
N GLN A 2 -28.50 12.03 -44.92
CA GLN A 2 -28.85 13.45 -44.65
C GLN A 2 -30.24 13.59 -44.01
N ILE A 3 -30.48 14.30 -42.90
CA ILE A 3 -30.01 15.62 -42.39
C ILE A 3 -29.53 15.48 -40.91
N LEU A 4 -28.53 16.16 -40.32
CA LEU A 4 -27.59 17.26 -40.66
C LEU A 4 -27.99 18.73 -40.30
N GLY A 5 -27.81 19.15 -39.03
CA GLY A 5 -27.77 20.56 -38.58
C GLY A 5 -27.38 20.65 -37.08
N LEU A 6 -26.33 21.33 -36.61
CA LEU A 6 -25.63 22.60 -36.87
C LEU A 6 -26.14 23.82 -36.06
N ILE A 7 -25.35 24.16 -35.03
CA ILE A 7 -24.83 25.49 -34.63
C ILE A 7 -25.81 26.69 -34.53
N LYS A 8 -25.74 27.40 -33.39
CA LYS A 8 -25.70 28.87 -33.42
C LYS A 8 -24.61 29.44 -32.50
N ARG A 9 -23.65 30.13 -33.11
CA ARG A 9 -22.64 31.00 -32.48
C ARG A 9 -23.10 32.44 -32.71
N GLN A 10 -22.91 33.35 -31.76
CA GLN A 10 -23.10 34.78 -31.98
C GLN A 10 -22.09 35.57 -31.14
N GLU A 11 -21.33 36.46 -31.79
CA GLU A 11 -20.30 37.33 -31.21
C GLU A 11 -20.75 38.80 -31.30
N ASN A 12 -20.16 39.65 -30.43
CA ASN A 12 -20.13 41.13 -30.48
C ASN A 12 -21.48 41.86 -30.21
N THR A 13 -21.55 43.07 -29.59
CA THR A 13 -20.50 44.07 -29.24
C THR A 13 -20.92 44.97 -28.05
N MET A 14 -19.97 45.74 -27.51
CA MET A 14 -20.00 46.84 -26.52
C MET A 14 -21.35 47.52 -26.13
N GLY A 15 -21.49 47.85 -24.84
CA GLY A 15 -22.48 48.81 -24.27
C GLY A 15 -22.20 49.09 -22.79
N ALA A 16 -22.45 50.32 -22.32
CA ALA A 16 -21.95 50.81 -21.01
C ALA A 16 -23.03 50.92 -19.90
N GLY A 17 -22.58 50.75 -18.65
CA GLY A 17 -23.13 51.41 -17.45
C GLY A 17 -24.44 50.87 -16.85
N GLY A 18 -24.48 50.72 -15.52
CA GLY A 18 -25.73 50.51 -14.77
C GLY A 18 -25.54 49.66 -13.51
N ASN A 19 -25.46 50.31 -12.35
CA ASN A 19 -25.37 49.63 -11.05
C ASN A 19 -26.75 49.63 -10.38
N MET A 20 -27.36 48.46 -10.14
CA MET A 20 -28.22 48.21 -8.96
C MET A 20 -28.62 46.73 -8.82
N SER A 21 -28.96 46.35 -7.59
CA SER A 21 -29.06 44.99 -7.06
C SER A 21 -30.48 44.41 -7.04
N THR A 22 -30.62 43.11 -7.32
CA THR A 22 -31.68 42.21 -6.76
C THR A 22 -31.31 40.73 -7.01
N PRO A 23 -31.99 39.74 -6.39
CA PRO A 23 -31.33 38.77 -5.51
C PRO A 23 -30.72 37.57 -6.21
N THR A 24 -29.62 37.05 -5.66
CA THR A 24 -28.99 35.81 -6.11
C THR A 24 -29.86 34.59 -5.82
N THR A 25 -30.48 34.05 -6.86
CA THR A 25 -31.00 32.68 -6.88
C THR A 25 -29.91 31.68 -6.50
N LYS A 26 -30.27 30.70 -5.67
CA LYS A 26 -29.41 29.56 -5.31
C LYS A 26 -29.08 28.73 -6.56
N ASN A 27 -27.93 29.02 -7.20
CA ASN A 27 -27.25 28.03 -8.00
C ASN A 27 -26.40 27.16 -7.07
N GLU A 28 -26.57 25.85 -7.16
CA GLU A 28 -25.71 24.87 -6.53
C GLU A 28 -24.29 25.02 -7.09
N GLN A 29 -23.44 25.76 -6.38
CA GLN A 29 -22.01 25.66 -6.59
C GLN A 29 -21.60 24.23 -6.25
N LYS A 30 -21.26 23.44 -7.27
CA LYS A 30 -20.45 22.23 -7.08
C LYS A 30 -19.20 22.65 -6.31
N LYS A 31 -19.13 22.35 -5.01
CA LYS A 31 -17.91 22.52 -4.22
C LYS A 31 -16.81 21.77 -4.95
N ASN A 32 -15.70 22.46 -5.20
CA ASN A 32 -14.53 21.83 -5.79
C ASN A 32 -14.00 20.85 -4.75
N HIS A 33 -13.87 19.56 -5.06
CA HIS A 33 -13.46 18.51 -4.08
C HIS A 33 -12.06 18.75 -3.46
N LEU A 34 -11.34 19.77 -3.93
CA LEU A 34 -10.02 20.21 -3.47
C LEU A 34 -10.08 21.46 -2.56
N GLN A 35 -11.26 21.98 -2.24
CA GLN A 35 -11.41 23.15 -1.36
C GLN A 35 -11.03 22.78 0.08
N ARG A 36 -9.99 23.44 0.62
CA ARG A 36 -9.42 23.16 1.94
C ARG A 36 -10.43 23.43 3.08
N VAL A 37 -10.40 22.58 4.12
CA VAL A 37 -11.03 22.84 5.41
C VAL A 37 -10.44 24.10 6.05
N PRO A 38 -11.24 24.97 6.68
CA PRO A 38 -10.70 26.07 7.48
C PRO A 38 -9.84 25.55 8.64
N SER A 39 -8.57 25.96 8.71
CA SER A 39 -7.66 25.59 9.82
C SER A 39 -8.01 26.31 11.14
N SER A 40 -8.70 27.46 11.05
CA SER A 40 -9.16 28.25 12.20
C SER A 40 -10.09 27.45 13.11
N LYS A 41 -10.13 27.82 14.40
CA LYS A 41 -11.07 27.24 15.36
C LYS A 41 -12.53 27.41 14.88
N PRO A 42 -13.36 26.36 14.88
CA PRO A 42 -14.74 26.45 14.41
C PRO A 42 -15.58 27.43 15.25
N PRO A 43 -16.58 28.09 14.65
CA PRO A 43 -17.48 29.03 15.34
C PRO A 43 -18.53 28.35 16.22
N PHE A 44 -18.53 27.01 16.27
CA PHE A 44 -19.45 26.18 17.05
C PHE A 44 -18.67 25.30 18.04
N THR A 45 -19.30 24.91 19.15
CA THR A 45 -18.71 23.99 20.12
C THR A 45 -19.14 22.55 19.90
N LEU A 46 -18.41 21.58 20.47
CA LEU A 46 -18.84 20.17 20.51
C LEU A 46 -20.24 20.01 21.13
N GLY A 47 -20.61 20.88 22.07
CA GLY A 47 -21.95 20.92 22.67
C GLY A 47 -23.04 21.35 21.68
N ASP A 48 -22.72 22.20 20.71
CA ASP A 48 -23.67 22.64 19.67
C ASP A 48 -23.84 21.57 18.59
N VAL A 49 -22.75 20.90 18.21
CA VAL A 49 -22.82 19.70 17.35
C VAL A 49 -23.65 18.60 18.02
N LYS A 50 -23.51 18.40 19.33
CA LYS A 50 -24.35 17.44 20.08
C LYS A 50 -25.83 17.82 20.09
N LYS A 51 -26.18 19.11 20.21
CA LYS A 51 -27.58 19.59 20.19
C LYS A 51 -28.25 19.44 18.82
N ALA A 52 -27.48 19.49 17.74
CA ALA A 52 -28.01 19.32 16.38
C ALA A 52 -28.44 17.86 16.09
N ILE A 53 -27.84 16.88 16.77
CA ILE A 53 -28.14 15.46 16.59
C ILE A 53 -29.44 15.08 17.33
N PRO A 54 -30.38 14.37 16.68
CA PRO A 54 -31.58 13.86 17.34
C PRO A 54 -31.25 13.01 18.59
N PRO A 55 -31.92 13.22 19.74
CA PRO A 55 -31.56 12.53 20.99
C PRO A 55 -31.59 11.00 20.92
N HIS A 56 -32.43 10.41 20.06
CA HIS A 56 -32.51 8.96 19.89
C HIS A 56 -31.29 8.36 19.17
N CYS A 57 -30.53 9.15 18.40
CA CYS A 57 -29.29 8.67 17.75
C CYS A 57 -28.21 8.27 18.78
N PHE A 58 -28.31 8.76 20.02
CA PHE A 58 -27.44 8.38 21.12
C PHE A 58 -27.93 7.14 21.91
N GLN A 59 -29.08 6.57 21.56
CA GLN A 59 -29.64 5.38 22.20
C GLN A 59 -29.23 4.11 21.43
N ARG A 60 -28.67 3.13 22.13
CA ARG A 60 -28.16 1.90 21.52
C ARG A 60 -29.15 0.77 21.75
N SER A 61 -29.61 0.14 20.68
CA SER A 61 -30.48 -1.03 20.74
C SER A 61 -29.67 -2.30 20.56
N LEU A 62 -29.49 -3.04 21.67
CA LEU A 62 -28.80 -4.34 21.68
C LEU A 62 -29.34 -5.31 20.62
N ILE A 63 -30.67 -5.37 20.47
CA ILE A 63 -31.36 -6.22 19.48
C ILE A 63 -31.01 -5.77 18.05
N ARG A 64 -31.00 -4.45 17.80
CA ARG A 64 -30.66 -3.91 16.48
C ARG A 64 -29.20 -4.19 16.13
N SER A 65 -28.27 -3.94 17.05
CA SER A 65 -26.83 -4.22 16.88
C SER A 65 -26.56 -5.69 16.57
N PHE A 66 -27.19 -6.62 17.32
CA PHE A 66 -27.09 -8.05 17.01
C PHE A 66 -27.75 -8.43 15.68
N SER A 67 -28.81 -7.75 15.23
CA SER A 67 -29.45 -8.07 13.94
C SER A 67 -28.52 -7.84 12.74
N TYR A 68 -27.70 -6.77 12.75
CA TYR A 68 -26.67 -6.54 11.73
C TYR A 68 -25.57 -7.60 11.78
N LEU A 69 -25.06 -7.92 12.97
CA LEU A 69 -24.06 -8.99 13.13
C LEU A 69 -24.58 -10.37 12.67
N ILE A 70 -25.83 -10.71 12.97
CA ILE A 70 -26.47 -11.95 12.52
C ILE A 70 -26.64 -11.95 11.00
N GLN A 71 -27.03 -10.82 10.39
CA GLN A 71 -27.12 -10.68 8.93
C GLN A 71 -25.76 -10.94 8.27
N ASP A 72 -24.67 -10.34 8.77
CA ASP A 72 -23.33 -10.54 8.22
C ASP A 72 -22.87 -12.00 8.38
N LEU A 73 -23.14 -12.64 9.53
CA LEU A 73 -22.83 -14.04 9.76
C LEU A 73 -23.63 -15.00 8.86
N ILE A 74 -24.88 -14.67 8.54
CA ILE A 74 -25.68 -15.40 7.55
C ILE A 74 -25.06 -15.27 6.16
N LEU A 75 -24.65 -14.07 5.74
CA LEU A 75 -23.99 -13.85 4.45
C LEU A 75 -22.64 -14.59 4.34
N VAL A 76 -21.81 -14.52 5.38
CA VAL A 76 -20.58 -15.32 5.52
C VAL A 76 -20.87 -16.81 5.36
N SER A 77 -21.91 -17.32 6.04
CA SER A 77 -22.28 -18.73 6.00
C SER A 77 -22.79 -19.17 4.62
N ILE A 78 -23.56 -18.31 3.94
CA ILE A 78 -24.08 -18.56 2.59
C ILE A 78 -22.94 -18.60 1.57
N PHE A 79 -22.03 -17.61 1.59
CA PHE A 79 -20.89 -17.56 0.68
C PHE A 79 -19.94 -18.74 0.90
N TYR A 80 -19.62 -19.07 2.15
CA TYR A 80 -18.86 -20.26 2.51
C TYR A 80 -19.52 -21.55 1.98
N TYR A 81 -20.83 -21.73 2.24
CA TYR A 81 -21.56 -22.90 1.78
C TYR A 81 -21.56 -23.02 0.27
N ILE A 82 -21.76 -21.91 -0.47
CA ILE A 82 -21.74 -21.91 -1.93
C ILE A 82 -20.35 -22.29 -2.46
N ALA A 83 -19.29 -21.68 -1.92
CA ALA A 83 -17.92 -21.97 -2.35
C ALA A 83 -17.53 -23.43 -2.08
N ASN A 84 -17.76 -23.91 -0.85
CA ASN A 84 -17.40 -25.26 -0.43
C ASN A 84 -18.22 -26.34 -1.15
N THR A 85 -19.53 -26.13 -1.33
CA THR A 85 -20.44 -27.15 -1.89
C THR A 85 -20.50 -27.15 -3.41
N TYR A 86 -20.35 -26.01 -4.10
CA TYR A 86 -20.61 -25.94 -5.55
C TYR A 86 -19.40 -25.60 -6.43
N PHE A 87 -18.34 -24.97 -5.94
CA PHE A 87 -17.25 -24.53 -6.83
C PHE A 87 -16.49 -25.70 -7.48
N HIS A 88 -16.40 -26.85 -6.81
CA HIS A 88 -15.81 -28.06 -7.37
C HIS A 88 -16.68 -28.73 -8.45
N LEU A 89 -17.97 -28.34 -8.56
CA LEU A 89 -18.90 -28.81 -9.60
C LEU A 89 -18.95 -27.89 -10.82
N LEU A 90 -18.38 -26.67 -10.73
CA LEU A 90 -18.31 -25.76 -11.86
C LEU A 90 -17.33 -26.28 -12.92
N PRO A 91 -17.68 -26.22 -14.22
CA PRO A 91 -16.74 -26.54 -15.28
C PRO A 91 -15.69 -25.43 -15.44
N SER A 92 -14.47 -25.80 -15.86
CA SER A 92 -13.48 -24.83 -16.33
C SER A 92 -14.03 -24.06 -17.54
N PRO A 93 -13.88 -22.72 -17.62
CA PRO A 93 -13.08 -21.86 -16.74
C PRO A 93 -13.86 -21.21 -15.57
N LEU A 94 -15.15 -21.49 -15.40
CA LEU A 94 -16.02 -20.78 -14.45
C LEU A 94 -15.54 -20.87 -13.00
N THR A 95 -14.94 -21.99 -12.59
CA THR A 95 -14.32 -22.15 -11.26
C THR A 95 -13.25 -21.11 -10.97
N TYR A 96 -12.46 -20.71 -11.98
CA TYR A 96 -11.39 -19.71 -11.82
C TYR A 96 -11.92 -18.28 -11.72
N LEU A 97 -13.16 -18.02 -12.15
CA LEU A 97 -13.86 -16.75 -11.94
C LEU A 97 -14.63 -16.75 -10.60
N ALA A 98 -15.15 -17.90 -10.19
CA ALA A 98 -15.90 -18.06 -8.95
C ALA A 98 -15.04 -17.81 -7.69
N TRP A 99 -13.80 -18.27 -7.67
CA TRP A 99 -12.89 -18.06 -6.53
C TRP A 99 -12.60 -16.58 -6.24
N PRO A 100 -12.14 -15.73 -7.19
CA PRO A 100 -11.98 -14.29 -6.97
C PRO A 100 -13.28 -13.58 -6.58
N ALA A 101 -14.41 -13.96 -7.18
CA ALA A 101 -15.71 -13.39 -6.83
C ALA A 101 -16.10 -13.70 -5.37
N TYR A 102 -15.90 -14.95 -4.93
CA TYR A 102 -16.05 -15.33 -3.52
C TYR A 102 -15.08 -14.58 -2.63
N TRP A 103 -13.79 -14.50 -2.95
CA TRP A 103 -12.80 -13.81 -2.11
C TRP A 103 -13.17 -12.36 -1.87
N ILE A 104 -13.58 -11.63 -2.92
CA ILE A 104 -14.03 -10.24 -2.81
C ILE A 104 -15.31 -10.15 -1.98
N ALA A 105 -16.35 -10.94 -2.27
CA ALA A 105 -17.62 -10.87 -1.56
C ALA A 105 -17.49 -11.27 -0.07
N GLN A 106 -16.80 -12.37 0.21
CA GLN A 106 -16.49 -12.87 1.54
C GLN A 106 -15.63 -11.88 2.33
N GLY A 107 -14.58 -11.35 1.71
CA GLY A 107 -13.70 -10.35 2.32
C GLY A 107 -14.47 -9.08 2.71
N CYS A 108 -15.29 -8.54 1.81
CA CYS A 108 -16.13 -7.37 2.10
C CYS A 108 -17.11 -7.61 3.27
N VAL A 109 -17.81 -8.74 3.33
CA VAL A 109 -18.72 -9.01 4.46
C VAL A 109 -17.94 -9.22 5.77
N CYS A 110 -16.78 -9.88 5.72
CA CYS A 110 -15.90 -9.98 6.88
C CYS A 110 -15.36 -8.61 7.33
N THR A 111 -15.16 -7.64 6.42
CA THR A 111 -14.88 -6.22 6.78
C THR A 111 -16.06 -5.60 7.51
N GLY A 112 -17.30 -5.88 7.12
CA GLY A 112 -18.51 -5.49 7.88
C GLY A 112 -18.49 -6.01 9.32
N ILE A 113 -18.16 -7.30 9.52
CA ILE A 113 -17.97 -7.89 10.85
C ILE A 113 -16.83 -7.23 11.62
N TRP A 114 -15.72 -6.90 10.94
CA TRP A 114 -14.62 -6.17 11.57
C TRP A 114 -15.06 -4.77 12.03
N VAL A 115 -15.87 -4.06 11.23
CA VAL A 115 -16.49 -2.78 11.59
C VAL A 115 -17.40 -2.94 12.82
N ILE A 116 -18.20 -4.01 12.92
CA ILE A 116 -18.99 -4.29 14.13
C ILE A 116 -18.09 -4.47 15.38
N GLY A 117 -16.95 -5.16 15.25
CA GLY A 117 -15.96 -5.25 16.34
C GLY A 117 -15.31 -3.90 16.68
N HIS A 118 -15.13 -3.03 15.69
CA HIS A 118 -14.68 -1.65 15.86
C HIS A 118 -15.71 -0.80 16.63
N GLU A 119 -17.01 -0.91 16.29
CA GLU A 119 -18.11 -0.27 17.02
C GLU A 119 -18.11 -0.68 18.51
N CYS A 120 -17.82 -1.96 18.80
CA CYS A 120 -17.67 -2.44 20.16
C CYS A 120 -16.49 -1.75 20.90
N GLY A 121 -15.37 -1.51 20.20
CA GLY A 121 -14.21 -0.79 20.75
C GLY A 121 -14.53 0.65 21.20
N HIS A 122 -15.44 1.31 20.48
CA HIS A 122 -15.96 2.64 20.79
C HIS A 122 -17.17 2.67 21.72
N HIS A 123 -17.62 1.49 22.18
CA HIS A 123 -18.84 1.33 22.96
C HIS A 123 -20.10 1.80 22.20
N GLY A 124 -20.09 1.79 20.86
CA GLY A 124 -21.25 2.11 20.01
C GLY A 124 -22.20 0.94 19.81
N PHE A 125 -21.81 -0.29 20.16
CA PHE A 125 -22.60 -1.50 19.91
C PHE A 125 -23.74 -1.69 20.94
N SER A 126 -23.53 -1.42 22.23
CA SER A 126 -24.60 -1.53 23.24
C SER A 126 -24.40 -0.61 24.44
N ASP A 127 -25.36 -0.60 25.37
CA ASP A 127 -25.22 0.06 26.67
C ASP A 127 -24.38 -0.75 27.68
N TYR A 128 -23.89 -1.93 27.28
CA TYR A 128 -23.16 -2.86 28.15
C TYR A 128 -21.74 -3.08 27.64
N GLN A 129 -20.76 -2.34 28.18
CA GLN A 129 -19.35 -2.45 27.76
C GLN A 129 -18.80 -3.88 27.81
N TRP A 130 -19.29 -4.74 28.72
CA TRP A 130 -18.87 -6.15 28.79
C TRP A 130 -19.38 -7.00 27.62
N VAL A 131 -20.57 -6.68 27.07
CA VAL A 131 -21.09 -7.32 25.86
C VAL A 131 -20.24 -6.90 24.67
N ASP A 132 -20.02 -5.59 24.53
CA ASP A 132 -19.18 -5.02 23.47
C ASP A 132 -17.78 -5.64 23.51
N ASP A 133 -17.16 -5.72 24.69
CA ASP A 133 -15.82 -6.30 24.85
C ASP A 133 -15.80 -7.81 24.53
N THR A 134 -16.88 -8.53 24.80
CA THR A 134 -17.00 -9.96 24.47
C THR A 134 -17.20 -10.17 22.97
N VAL A 135 -18.11 -9.42 22.33
CA VAL A 135 -18.39 -9.49 20.89
C VAL A 135 -17.15 -9.06 20.10
N GLY A 136 -16.56 -7.92 20.46
CA GLY A 136 -15.32 -7.42 19.88
C GLY A 136 -14.18 -8.43 20.00
N LEU A 137 -13.93 -8.99 21.20
CA LEU A 137 -12.89 -10.00 21.40
C LEU A 137 -13.10 -11.22 20.50
N ILE A 138 -14.32 -11.76 20.41
CA ILE A 138 -14.63 -12.94 19.59
C ILE A 138 -14.37 -12.65 18.11
N PHE A 139 -14.97 -11.59 17.55
CA PHE A 139 -14.96 -11.38 16.10
C PHE A 139 -13.68 -10.75 15.57
N HIS A 140 -12.99 -9.89 16.34
CA HIS A 140 -11.65 -9.45 15.97
C HIS A 140 -10.64 -10.59 16.08
N SER A 141 -10.70 -11.44 17.12
CA SER A 141 -9.82 -12.62 17.19
C SER A 141 -10.04 -13.57 16.02
N ALA A 142 -11.30 -13.82 15.64
CA ALA A 142 -11.67 -14.63 14.48
C ALA A 142 -11.17 -14.05 13.14
N LEU A 143 -10.78 -12.78 13.11
CA LEU A 143 -10.15 -12.07 11.99
C LEU A 143 -8.69 -11.70 12.29
N LEU A 144 -8.01 -12.45 13.18
CA LEU A 144 -6.62 -12.29 13.61
C LEU A 144 -6.22 -10.85 14.00
N THR A 145 -7.18 -10.08 14.52
CA THR A 145 -6.98 -8.74 15.09
C THR A 145 -6.99 -8.83 16.62
N PRO A 146 -5.96 -8.34 17.33
CA PRO A 146 -5.91 -8.40 18.80
C PRO A 146 -6.82 -7.31 19.40
N TYR A 147 -8.07 -7.67 19.70
CA TYR A 147 -9.16 -6.73 20.02
C TYR A 147 -8.80 -5.59 20.99
N PHE A 148 -8.37 -5.88 22.22
CA PHE A 148 -8.12 -4.83 23.20
C PHE A 148 -6.86 -4.02 22.87
N ALA A 149 -5.85 -4.67 22.29
CA ALA A 149 -4.64 -4.01 21.85
C ALA A 149 -4.93 -2.96 20.77
N TRP A 150 -5.77 -3.31 19.79
CA TRP A 150 -6.27 -2.42 18.76
C TRP A 150 -7.26 -1.38 19.33
N LYS A 151 -8.18 -1.77 20.22
CA LYS A 151 -9.15 -0.87 20.87
C LYS A 151 -8.46 0.30 21.57
N HIS A 152 -7.36 0.04 22.29
CA HIS A 152 -6.67 1.08 23.05
C HIS A 152 -5.82 2.01 22.17
N SER A 153 -5.13 1.49 21.14
CA SER A 153 -4.41 2.33 20.17
C SER A 153 -5.37 3.15 19.29
N HIS A 154 -6.45 2.54 18.79
CA HIS A 154 -7.48 3.24 18.02
C HIS A 154 -8.15 4.34 18.85
N ARG A 155 -8.45 4.09 20.12
CA ARG A 155 -8.97 5.13 21.03
C ARG A 155 -8.00 6.30 21.20
N ARG A 156 -6.68 6.05 21.26
CA ARG A 156 -5.66 7.12 21.32
C ARG A 156 -5.56 7.88 20.00
N HIS A 157 -5.70 7.22 18.86
CA HIS A 157 -5.83 7.88 17.56
C HIS A 157 -7.07 8.80 17.51
N HIS A 158 -8.26 8.32 17.88
CA HIS A 158 -9.47 9.16 17.96
C HIS A 158 -9.33 10.35 18.91
N ALA A 159 -8.64 10.16 20.04
CA ALA A 159 -8.39 11.23 20.99
C ALA A 159 -7.38 12.28 20.48
N ASN A 160 -6.54 11.96 19.49
CA ASN A 160 -5.41 12.80 19.06
C ASN A 160 -5.35 13.02 17.53
N THR A 161 -6.44 12.75 16.79
CA THR A 161 -6.46 12.75 15.32
C THR A 161 -5.90 14.06 14.77
N GLY A 162 -4.95 13.97 13.82
CA GLY A 162 -4.34 15.13 13.19
C GLY A 162 -3.38 15.96 14.07
N SER A 163 -3.04 15.50 15.28
CA SER A 163 -1.92 16.04 16.08
C SER A 163 -0.61 15.45 15.58
N LEU A 164 0.37 16.32 15.31
CA LEU A 164 1.70 15.88 14.85
C LEU A 164 2.55 15.24 15.95
N GLU A 165 2.29 15.58 17.21
CA GLU A 165 2.98 15.03 18.38
C GLU A 165 2.27 13.81 18.96
N ASN A 166 0.94 13.76 18.90
CA ASN A 166 0.14 12.82 19.69
C ASN A 166 -0.63 11.76 18.91
N ASP A 167 -0.92 11.93 17.62
CA ASP A 167 -1.54 10.86 16.82
C ASP A 167 -0.63 9.61 16.83
N GLU A 168 -1.21 8.44 16.63
CA GLU A 168 -0.50 7.15 16.65
C GLU A 168 -0.56 6.46 15.28
N VAL A 169 -1.47 6.85 14.38
CA VAL A 169 -1.79 6.10 13.15
C VAL A 169 -1.28 6.77 11.87
N TYR A 170 -1.38 8.10 11.75
CA TYR A 170 -0.93 8.81 10.54
C TYR A 170 -0.30 10.18 10.87
N ILE A 171 0.93 10.17 11.38
CA ILE A 171 1.73 11.39 11.51
C ILE A 171 2.46 11.68 10.17
N PRO A 172 2.07 12.69 9.38
CA PRO A 172 2.82 13.08 8.20
C PRO A 172 4.18 13.66 8.59
N ARG A 173 5.19 13.45 7.73
CA ARG A 173 6.55 13.93 8.00
C ARG A 173 6.61 15.47 7.94
N THR A 174 7.43 16.05 8.81
CA THR A 174 7.69 17.50 8.88
C THR A 174 9.01 17.93 8.23
N SER A 175 9.79 16.99 7.67
CA SER A 175 11.01 17.28 6.91
C SER A 175 11.38 16.20 5.88
N ILE A 176 12.24 16.57 4.93
CA ILE A 176 12.67 15.77 3.75
C ILE A 176 13.49 14.52 4.12
N ARG A 177 13.96 14.39 5.37
CA ARG A 177 15.15 13.56 5.64
C ARG A 177 14.87 12.05 5.54
N THR A 178 15.51 11.43 4.53
CA THR A 178 15.60 9.98 4.25
C THR A 178 14.26 9.22 4.12
N CYS A 179 13.85 9.01 2.86
CA CYS A 179 12.80 8.06 2.50
C CYS A 179 13.34 6.62 2.47
N LEU A 180 13.43 5.96 3.62
CA LEU A 180 13.36 4.50 3.67
C LEU A 180 12.01 4.09 4.25
N HIS A 181 11.29 3.22 3.54
CA HIS A 181 10.28 2.33 4.10
C HIS A 181 10.14 1.05 3.24
N PRO A 182 11.13 0.14 3.26
CA PRO A 182 10.98 -1.20 2.67
C PRO A 182 9.85 -2.03 3.33
N HIS A 183 9.35 -1.58 4.49
CA HIS A 183 8.46 -2.35 5.34
C HIS A 183 7.00 -2.40 4.85
N PHE A 184 6.58 -1.52 3.94
CA PHE A 184 5.19 -1.47 3.43
C PHE A 184 4.74 -2.76 2.71
N CYS A 185 5.66 -3.61 2.26
CA CYS A 185 5.31 -4.92 1.69
C CYS A 185 5.00 -5.98 2.75
N LEU A 186 5.77 -6.00 3.85
CA LEU A 186 5.54 -6.91 4.98
C LEU A 186 4.31 -6.46 5.80
N ALA A 187 4.08 -5.14 5.82
CA ALA A 187 2.92 -4.47 6.37
C ALA A 187 1.57 -5.00 5.86
N PHE A 188 1.47 -5.39 4.57
CA PHE A 188 0.19 -5.81 3.99
C PHE A 188 -0.40 -7.10 4.59
N ILE A 189 0.40 -7.83 5.38
CA ILE A 189 -0.01 -9.03 6.13
C ILE A 189 0.00 -8.78 7.65
N LEU A 190 0.75 -7.78 8.15
CA LEU A 190 1.08 -7.64 9.59
C LEU A 190 1.04 -6.21 10.18
N ASP A 191 0.83 -5.11 9.45
CA ASP A 191 1.10 -3.74 10.00
C ASP A 191 0.03 -3.12 10.91
N VAL A 192 -1.18 -3.70 11.00
CA VAL A 192 -2.14 -3.30 12.07
C VAL A 192 -1.54 -3.58 13.47
N GLN A 193 -0.33 -4.16 13.52
CA GLN A 193 0.37 -4.61 14.71
C GLN A 193 1.59 -3.74 15.05
N TYR A 194 2.10 -2.84 14.20
CA TYR A 194 3.38 -2.13 14.42
C TYR A 194 3.29 -0.61 14.18
N LEU A 195 3.80 0.23 15.10
CA LEU A 195 3.73 1.70 15.03
C LEU A 195 5.08 2.36 15.36
N TRP A 196 6.02 2.32 14.41
CA TRP A 196 7.44 2.58 14.67
C TRP A 196 7.81 4.05 14.99
N GLN A 197 6.97 5.03 14.63
CA GLN A 197 7.47 6.38 14.37
C GLN A 197 7.58 7.32 15.59
N LYS A 198 6.95 6.99 16.74
CA LYS A 198 6.83 7.87 17.92
C LYS A 198 7.74 7.50 19.11
N TYR A 199 8.26 6.27 19.16
CA TYR A 199 8.93 5.72 20.35
C TYR A 199 10.33 5.20 20.04
N GLU A 200 11.28 5.41 20.96
CA GLU A 200 12.68 4.95 20.82
C GLU A 200 12.82 3.41 20.86
N ARG A 201 11.80 2.71 21.35
CA ARG A 201 11.71 1.25 21.40
C ARG A 201 10.69 0.76 20.38
N PHE A 202 10.98 -0.37 19.74
CA PHE A 202 10.05 -1.14 18.92
C PHE A 202 8.67 -1.29 19.60
N THR A 203 7.61 -0.92 18.90
CA THR A 203 6.23 -1.05 19.35
C THR A 203 5.54 -2.20 18.63
N CYS A 204 4.75 -2.96 19.39
CA CYS A 204 3.96 -4.06 18.87
C CYS A 204 2.62 -4.09 19.61
N HIS A 205 1.53 -4.39 18.90
CA HIS A 205 0.22 -4.61 19.52
C HIS A 205 0.18 -5.92 20.34
N TYR A 206 1.11 -6.85 20.10
CA TYR A 206 1.28 -8.12 20.83
C TYR A 206 2.41 -8.05 21.89
N ASP A 207 2.94 -6.87 22.19
CA ASP A 207 3.81 -6.68 23.36
C ASP A 207 3.01 -5.94 24.44
N PRO A 208 2.54 -6.62 25.50
CA PRO A 208 1.87 -5.97 26.63
C PRO A 208 2.73 -4.92 27.34
N ASN A 209 4.05 -4.89 27.10
CA ASN A 209 4.99 -3.89 27.62
C ASN A 209 5.38 -2.84 26.56
N SER A 210 4.73 -2.85 25.39
CA SER A 210 4.82 -1.79 24.38
C SER A 210 4.47 -0.44 25.00
N PRO A 211 5.20 0.64 24.67
CA PRO A 211 4.93 1.98 25.20
C PRO A 211 3.61 2.60 24.71
N LEU A 212 2.90 1.90 23.81
CA LEU A 212 1.48 2.15 23.52
C LEU A 212 0.64 1.99 24.80
N TYR A 213 0.85 0.93 25.61
CA TYR A 213 -0.10 0.51 26.64
C TYR A 213 0.27 0.97 28.05
N SER A 214 -0.74 1.47 28.78
CA SER A 214 -0.59 1.76 30.21
C SER A 214 -0.50 0.45 31.03
N ASN A 215 0.09 0.51 32.24
CA ASN A 215 0.20 -0.66 33.14
C ASN A 215 -1.16 -1.32 33.44
N ARG A 216 -2.27 -0.58 33.34
CA ARG A 216 -3.64 -1.08 33.59
C ARG A 216 -4.23 -1.82 32.38
N GLU A 217 -3.78 -1.50 31.17
CA GLU A 217 -4.25 -2.11 29.91
C GLU A 217 -3.64 -3.49 29.65
N ARG A 218 -2.44 -3.76 30.20
CA ARG A 218 -1.62 -4.95 29.87
C ARG A 218 -2.34 -6.29 29.96
N MET A 219 -3.21 -6.47 30.96
CA MET A 219 -3.99 -7.72 31.13
C MET A 219 -4.93 -7.96 29.94
N GLN A 220 -5.50 -6.91 29.37
CA GLN A 220 -6.39 -7.00 28.22
C GLN A 220 -5.61 -7.30 26.92
N ILE A 221 -4.33 -6.90 26.83
CA ILE A 221 -3.44 -7.29 25.73
C ILE A 221 -3.23 -8.80 25.75
N TYR A 222 -2.83 -9.38 26.89
CA TYR A 222 -2.68 -10.84 27.04
C TYR A 222 -3.98 -11.62 26.68
N ILE A 223 -5.16 -11.09 27.02
CA ILE A 223 -6.44 -11.69 26.66
C ILE A 223 -6.68 -11.65 25.14
N SER A 224 -6.26 -10.57 24.47
CA SER A 224 -6.34 -10.44 23.00
C SER A 224 -5.39 -11.41 22.30
N ASP A 225 -4.14 -11.49 22.77
CA ASP A 225 -3.13 -12.40 22.24
C ASP A 225 -3.58 -13.85 22.36
N ALA A 226 -4.17 -14.23 23.50
CA ALA A 226 -4.78 -15.54 23.70
C ALA A 226 -5.93 -15.84 22.72
N GLY A 227 -6.74 -14.84 22.36
CA GLY A 227 -7.80 -14.97 21.35
C GLY A 227 -7.26 -15.21 19.93
N VAL A 228 -6.21 -14.47 19.54
CA VAL A 228 -5.53 -14.66 18.24
C VAL A 228 -4.82 -16.03 18.20
N ILE A 229 -4.16 -16.45 19.29
CA ILE A 229 -3.54 -17.78 19.41
C ILE A 229 -4.60 -18.88 19.31
N ALA A 230 -5.74 -18.75 20.00
CA ALA A 230 -6.83 -19.72 19.92
C ALA A 230 -7.39 -19.85 18.50
N THR A 231 -7.59 -18.72 17.80
CA THR A 231 -8.03 -18.71 16.40
C THR A 231 -6.99 -19.36 15.48
N THR A 232 -5.71 -19.02 15.67
CA THR A 232 -4.58 -19.63 14.93
C THR A 232 -4.52 -21.14 15.15
N TYR A 233 -4.78 -21.62 16.36
CA TYR A 233 -4.87 -23.05 16.66
C TYR A 233 -6.07 -23.72 15.96
N VAL A 234 -7.23 -23.08 15.90
CA VAL A 234 -8.39 -23.58 15.14
C VAL A 234 -8.06 -23.67 13.65
N LEU A 235 -7.44 -22.63 13.07
CA LEU A 235 -7.01 -22.63 11.67
C LEU A 235 -5.96 -23.72 11.38
N TYR A 236 -5.03 -23.96 12.31
CA TYR A 236 -4.10 -25.09 12.24
C TYR A 236 -4.84 -26.43 12.23
N ARG A 237 -5.81 -26.65 13.13
CA ARG A 237 -6.62 -27.88 13.15
C ARG A 237 -7.46 -28.06 11.89
N LEU A 238 -7.97 -26.98 11.30
CA LEU A 238 -8.65 -27.01 10.01
C LEU A 238 -7.68 -27.35 8.87
N ALA A 239 -6.48 -26.76 8.84
CA ALA A 239 -5.47 -27.07 7.83
C ALA A 239 -4.99 -28.53 7.89
N MET A 240 -4.92 -29.11 9.09
CA MET A 240 -4.61 -30.54 9.30
C MET A 240 -5.74 -31.49 8.86
N THR A 241 -6.97 -31.01 8.68
CA THR A 241 -8.14 -31.85 8.32
C THR A 241 -8.65 -31.64 6.90
N GLN A 242 -8.65 -30.40 6.41
CA GLN A 242 -9.12 -30.01 5.07
C GLN A 242 -7.97 -29.68 4.09
N GLY A 243 -6.73 -29.60 4.58
CA GLY A 243 -5.57 -29.18 3.82
C GLY A 243 -5.33 -27.67 3.82
N LEU A 244 -4.07 -27.26 3.65
CA LEU A 244 -3.66 -25.86 3.70
C LEU A 244 -4.28 -25.01 2.56
N THR A 245 -4.31 -25.52 1.33
CA THR A 245 -4.99 -24.83 0.21
C THR A 245 -6.45 -24.52 0.53
N TRP A 246 -7.20 -25.41 1.18
CA TRP A 246 -8.58 -25.15 1.54
C TRP A 246 -8.70 -23.99 2.54
N VAL A 247 -7.88 -23.99 3.60
CA VAL A 247 -7.87 -22.87 4.58
C VAL A 247 -7.45 -21.55 3.94
N LEU A 248 -6.44 -21.57 3.05
CA LEU A 248 -6.01 -20.36 2.33
C LEU A 248 -7.12 -19.83 1.40
N CYS A 249 -7.78 -20.69 0.63
CA CYS A 249 -8.83 -20.27 -0.31
C CYS A 249 -10.15 -19.89 0.38
N ILE A 250 -10.53 -20.56 1.48
CA ILE A 250 -11.78 -20.28 2.19
C ILE A 250 -11.65 -19.11 3.17
N TYR A 251 -10.52 -18.99 3.87
CA TYR A 251 -10.32 -18.03 4.97
C TYR A 251 -9.17 -17.05 4.71
N GLY A 252 -8.00 -17.56 4.26
CA GLY A 252 -6.78 -16.77 4.12
C GLY A 252 -6.89 -15.60 3.14
N VAL A 253 -7.36 -15.83 1.91
CA VAL A 253 -7.50 -14.76 0.89
C VAL A 253 -8.59 -13.74 1.27
N PRO A 254 -9.78 -14.14 1.76
CA PRO A 254 -10.74 -13.19 2.33
C PRO A 254 -10.16 -12.34 3.48
N LEU A 255 -9.34 -12.92 4.37
CA LEU A 255 -8.68 -12.17 5.44
C LEU A 255 -7.68 -11.12 4.91
N LEU A 256 -6.93 -11.43 3.85
CA LEU A 256 -6.06 -10.45 3.19
C LEU A 256 -6.87 -9.26 2.63
N ILE A 257 -8.10 -9.51 2.13
CA ILE A 257 -9.01 -8.48 1.66
C ILE A 257 -9.55 -7.64 2.82
N VAL A 258 -9.86 -8.25 3.97
CA VAL A 258 -10.22 -7.54 5.20
C VAL A 258 -9.10 -6.59 5.63
N ASN A 259 -7.85 -7.07 5.71
CA ASN A 259 -6.68 -6.25 6.04
C ASN A 259 -6.47 -5.12 5.01
N GLY A 260 -6.64 -5.41 3.73
CA GLY A 260 -6.59 -4.41 2.65
C GLY A 260 -7.61 -3.29 2.85
N PHE A 261 -8.86 -3.62 3.21
CA PHE A 261 -9.89 -2.61 3.50
C PHE A 261 -9.63 -1.83 4.78
N ILE A 262 -9.13 -2.44 5.86
CA ILE A 262 -8.78 -1.72 7.11
C ILE A 262 -7.73 -0.63 6.82
N VAL A 263 -6.67 -0.97 6.08
CA VAL A 263 -5.64 -0.02 5.66
C VAL A 263 -6.21 1.03 4.72
N LEU A 264 -7.04 0.63 3.74
CA LEU A 264 -7.64 1.55 2.76
C LEU A 264 -8.59 2.57 3.42
N ILE A 265 -9.45 2.14 4.33
CA ILE A 265 -10.35 3.02 5.10
C ILE A 265 -9.49 4.00 5.91
N THR A 266 -8.55 3.50 6.72
CA THR A 266 -7.67 4.36 7.52
C THR A 266 -6.93 5.39 6.66
N LEU A 267 -6.41 4.98 5.50
CA LEU A 267 -5.72 5.88 4.58
C LEU A 267 -6.67 6.93 3.98
N MET A 268 -7.81 6.53 3.41
CA MET A 268 -8.68 7.41 2.61
C MET A 268 -9.41 8.49 3.40
N HIS A 269 -9.70 8.25 4.69
CA HIS A 269 -10.44 9.20 5.51
C HIS A 269 -9.53 10.16 6.31
N HIS A 270 -8.23 9.84 6.44
CA HIS A 270 -7.21 10.69 7.10
C HIS A 270 -6.19 11.32 6.13
N THR A 271 -6.12 10.84 4.89
CA THR A 271 -5.18 11.30 3.88
C THR A 271 -5.91 11.98 2.73
N HIS A 272 -5.98 13.30 2.78
CA HIS A 272 -6.50 14.13 1.70
C HIS A 272 -5.89 15.55 1.77
N ALA A 273 -5.77 16.23 0.62
CA ALA A 273 -5.10 17.53 0.51
C ALA A 273 -5.89 18.69 1.16
N SER A 274 -7.20 18.51 1.38
CA SER A 274 -8.03 19.49 2.09
C SER A 274 -7.88 19.45 3.61
N LEU A 275 -7.24 18.42 4.17
CA LEU A 275 -7.20 18.17 5.63
C LEU A 275 -5.96 18.80 6.29
N PRO A 276 -6.13 19.71 7.26
CA PRO A 276 -5.02 20.31 8.00
C PRO A 276 -4.41 19.30 8.98
N HIS A 277 -3.17 19.52 9.39
CA HIS A 277 -2.60 18.88 10.59
C HIS A 277 -2.11 20.00 11.52
N TYR A 278 -2.15 19.73 12.81
CA TYR A 278 -1.92 20.75 13.84
C TYR A 278 -0.72 20.35 14.71
N ASP A 279 0.12 21.34 15.01
CA ASP A 279 1.06 21.21 16.12
C ASP A 279 0.35 21.48 17.46
N SER A 280 1.03 21.14 18.55
CA SER A 280 0.60 21.29 19.93
C SER A 280 0.24 22.72 20.36
N SER A 281 0.55 23.74 19.57
CA SER A 281 0.13 25.12 19.85
C SER A 281 -1.28 25.44 19.33
N GLU A 282 -1.75 24.72 18.31
CA GLU A 282 -3.07 24.92 17.71
C GLU A 282 -4.04 23.77 17.92
N TRP A 283 -3.56 22.53 18.10
CA TRP A 283 -4.42 21.35 18.15
C TRP A 283 -5.43 21.40 19.30
N ASP A 284 -6.69 21.08 19.00
CA ASP A 284 -7.70 20.68 19.98
C ASP A 284 -8.55 19.54 19.43
N TYR A 285 -9.23 18.80 20.31
CA TYR A 285 -10.01 17.61 19.95
C TYR A 285 -11.02 17.85 18.81
N LEU A 286 -11.73 18.98 18.80
CA LEU A 286 -12.76 19.23 17.78
C LEU A 286 -12.13 19.54 16.42
N ARG A 287 -11.04 20.31 16.39
CA ARG A 287 -10.26 20.52 15.16
C ARG A 287 -9.61 19.24 14.65
N GLY A 288 -9.11 18.40 15.54
CA GLY A 288 -8.57 17.08 15.19
C GLY A 288 -9.61 16.14 14.60
N ALA A 289 -10.78 16.03 15.23
CA ALA A 289 -11.88 15.19 14.74
C ALA A 289 -12.41 15.63 13.36
N LEU A 290 -12.46 16.95 13.12
CA LEU A 290 -12.85 17.54 11.83
C LEU A 290 -11.76 17.43 10.73
N ALA A 291 -10.54 16.99 11.07
CA ALA A 291 -9.47 16.74 10.10
C ALA A 291 -9.61 15.36 9.43
N THR A 292 -10.84 15.01 9.01
CA THR A 292 -11.21 13.76 8.33
C THR A 292 -12.13 14.03 7.14
N VAL A 293 -12.26 13.07 6.22
CA VAL A 293 -13.10 13.19 5.01
C VAL A 293 -13.97 11.96 4.81
N ASP A 294 -15.27 12.16 4.55
CA ASP A 294 -16.21 11.09 4.20
C ASP A 294 -16.06 10.68 2.72
N ARG A 295 -16.29 9.40 2.42
CA ARG A 295 -16.05 8.79 1.11
C ARG A 295 -17.19 7.89 0.67
N ASP A 296 -17.65 8.05 -0.58
CA ASP A 296 -18.59 7.12 -1.19
C ASP A 296 -17.87 5.90 -1.78
N TYR A 297 -18.10 4.73 -1.19
CA TYR A 297 -17.69 3.41 -1.69
C TYR A 297 -18.87 2.69 -2.40
N GLY A 298 -19.98 3.38 -2.64
CA GLY A 298 -21.16 2.88 -3.33
C GLY A 298 -21.89 1.82 -2.51
N ILE A 299 -22.09 0.63 -3.09
CA ILE A 299 -22.76 -0.48 -2.40
C ILE A 299 -22.01 -0.92 -1.13
N LEU A 300 -20.69 -0.72 -1.07
CA LEU A 300 -19.88 -1.11 0.08
C LEU A 300 -20.13 -0.24 1.31
N ASN A 301 -20.67 0.98 1.19
CA ASN A 301 -21.07 1.78 2.37
C ASN A 301 -22.02 0.95 3.23
N LYS A 302 -23.02 0.30 2.61
CA LYS A 302 -23.99 -0.55 3.33
C LYS A 302 -23.38 -1.83 3.88
N VAL A 303 -22.37 -2.40 3.22
CA VAL A 303 -21.66 -3.61 3.68
C VAL A 303 -20.71 -3.28 4.84
N PHE A 304 -20.15 -2.07 4.88
CA PHE A 304 -19.27 -1.56 5.93
C PHE A 304 -20.04 -0.67 6.93
N HIS A 305 -21.35 -0.87 7.07
CA HIS A 305 -22.22 -0.20 8.04
C HIS A 305 -22.17 1.35 8.03
N ASN A 306 -21.89 1.94 6.88
CA ASN A 306 -21.72 3.38 6.62
C ASN A 306 -20.51 4.02 7.31
N VAL A 307 -19.51 3.23 7.75
CA VAL A 307 -18.28 3.78 8.35
C VAL A 307 -17.53 4.69 7.39
N THR A 308 -17.65 4.48 6.07
CA THR A 308 -16.94 5.24 5.04
C THR A 308 -17.58 6.59 4.73
N ASP A 309 -18.91 6.69 4.76
CA ASP A 309 -19.68 7.91 4.47
C ASP A 309 -20.24 8.59 5.73
N THR A 310 -19.74 8.21 6.92
CA THR A 310 -20.00 8.88 8.21
C THR A 310 -18.76 9.00 9.11
N HIS A 311 -17.55 8.83 8.56
CA HIS A 311 -16.28 8.85 9.29
C HIS A 311 -16.02 10.17 10.03
N VAL A 312 -16.45 11.31 9.47
CA VAL A 312 -16.35 12.63 10.13
C VAL A 312 -17.18 12.67 11.42
N LEU A 313 -18.44 12.19 11.38
CA LEU A 313 -19.25 12.05 12.59
C LEU A 313 -18.59 11.07 13.56
N HIS A 314 -18.08 9.94 13.03
CA HIS A 314 -17.44 8.91 13.83
C HIS A 314 -16.26 9.45 14.65
N HIS A 315 -15.44 10.36 14.10
CA HIS A 315 -14.38 11.01 14.89
C HIS A 315 -14.90 11.99 15.96
N ILE A 316 -16.05 12.64 15.73
CA ILE A 316 -16.67 13.57 16.69
C ILE A 316 -17.42 12.82 17.82
N PHE A 317 -18.11 11.73 17.50
CA PHE A 317 -18.96 10.96 18.43
C PHE A 317 -18.95 9.46 18.11
N SER A 318 -17.80 8.80 18.24
CA SER A 318 -17.61 7.37 17.89
C SER A 318 -18.52 6.37 18.63
N TYR A 319 -19.20 6.83 19.68
CA TYR A 319 -20.11 6.04 20.51
C TYR A 319 -21.59 6.07 20.04
N ILE A 320 -21.88 6.76 18.94
CA ILE A 320 -23.14 6.66 18.18
C ILE A 320 -23.06 5.38 17.33
N SER A 321 -24.08 4.52 17.41
CA SER A 321 -24.12 3.30 16.62
C SER A 321 -24.20 3.59 15.12
N HIS A 322 -23.47 2.82 14.30
CA HIS A 322 -23.51 2.83 12.84
C HIS A 322 -24.92 2.99 12.20
N TYR A 323 -25.95 2.36 12.76
CA TYR A 323 -27.33 2.43 12.25
C TYR A 323 -28.09 3.74 12.56
N HIS A 324 -27.50 4.64 13.33
CA HIS A 324 -27.90 6.05 13.49
C HIS A 324 -26.86 7.04 12.96
N ALA A 325 -25.65 6.57 12.59
CA ALA A 325 -24.57 7.43 12.13
C ALA A 325 -24.98 8.29 10.92
N MET A 326 -25.61 7.72 9.89
CA MET A 326 -26.04 8.50 8.72
C MET A 326 -27.10 9.56 9.05
N GLU A 327 -28.00 9.29 10.01
CA GLU A 327 -29.01 10.25 10.48
C GLU A 327 -28.33 11.42 11.22
N ALA A 328 -27.42 11.11 12.15
CA ALA A 328 -26.66 12.11 12.89
C ALA A 328 -25.71 12.93 11.98
N THR A 329 -25.06 12.31 11.01
CA THR A 329 -24.22 12.98 9.99
C THR A 329 -25.05 14.00 9.21
N ASN A 330 -26.24 13.63 8.75
CA ASN A 330 -27.11 14.54 8.01
C ASN A 330 -27.67 15.67 8.88
N ALA A 331 -27.82 15.47 10.18
CA ALA A 331 -28.22 16.51 11.13
C ALA A 331 -27.09 17.54 11.39
N ILE A 332 -25.82 17.13 11.41
CA ILE A 332 -24.69 18.03 11.68
C ILE A 332 -24.10 18.71 10.44
N LYS A 333 -24.24 18.13 9.24
CA LYS A 333 -23.77 18.70 7.96
C LYS A 333 -24.07 20.21 7.81
N PRO A 334 -25.29 20.72 8.06
CA PRO A 334 -25.60 22.15 7.94
C PRO A 334 -24.89 23.04 8.95
N LEU A 335 -24.59 22.52 10.16
CA LEU A 335 -23.87 23.26 11.21
C LEU A 335 -22.37 23.31 10.94
N LEU A 336 -21.79 22.20 10.46
CA LEU A 336 -20.36 22.11 10.15
C LEU A 336 -19.98 22.96 8.93
N GLY A 337 -20.85 23.04 7.92
CA GLY A 337 -20.67 23.92 6.76
C GLY A 337 -19.40 23.61 5.97
N ASP A 338 -18.41 24.51 6.03
CA ASP A 338 -17.11 24.34 5.35
C ASP A 338 -16.12 23.43 6.12
N TYR A 339 -16.40 23.13 7.38
CA TYR A 339 -15.64 22.16 8.17
C TYR A 339 -16.01 20.70 7.85
N TYR A 340 -17.12 20.45 7.14
CA TYR A 340 -17.47 19.11 6.69
C TYR A 340 -16.88 18.83 5.30
N GLN A 341 -16.26 17.67 5.14
CA GLN A 341 -15.61 17.25 3.90
C GLN A 341 -16.16 15.91 3.42
N VAL A 342 -16.40 15.85 2.11
CA VAL A 342 -16.76 14.63 1.39
C VAL A 342 -16.06 14.64 0.04
N ASP A 343 -15.56 13.49 -0.41
CA ASP A 343 -15.00 13.33 -1.74
C ASP A 343 -15.49 12.04 -2.41
N ASP A 344 -16.42 12.23 -3.34
CA ASP A 344 -17.07 11.21 -4.16
C ASP A 344 -16.20 10.73 -5.34
N THR A 345 -14.93 11.13 -5.40
CA THR A 345 -13.97 10.61 -6.38
C THR A 345 -13.85 9.09 -6.23
N PRO A 346 -14.03 8.29 -7.30
CA PRO A 346 -13.97 6.83 -7.21
C PRO A 346 -12.71 6.34 -6.52
N ILE A 347 -12.86 5.44 -5.54
CA ILE A 347 -11.83 5.09 -4.54
C ILE A 347 -10.43 4.88 -5.13
N ILE A 348 -10.30 4.14 -6.25
CA ILE A 348 -9.01 3.87 -6.88
C ILE A 348 -8.32 5.16 -7.40
N LYS A 349 -9.08 6.13 -7.90
CA LYS A 349 -8.58 7.45 -8.31
C LYS A 349 -8.25 8.33 -7.11
N ALA A 350 -9.09 8.32 -6.07
CA ALA A 350 -8.85 9.05 -4.82
C ALA A 350 -7.56 8.54 -4.14
N MET A 351 -7.44 7.22 -3.99
CA MET A 351 -6.25 6.54 -3.47
C MET A 351 -5.00 6.90 -4.26
N TRP A 352 -5.06 6.85 -5.58
CA TRP A 352 -3.93 7.25 -6.42
C TRP A 352 -3.54 8.73 -6.21
N ARG A 353 -4.51 9.65 -6.22
CA ARG A 353 -4.29 11.08 -6.00
C ARG A 353 -3.68 11.33 -4.63
N ASP A 354 -4.31 10.83 -3.57
CA ASP A 354 -3.97 11.18 -2.20
C ASP A 354 -2.63 10.56 -1.78
N THR A 355 -2.33 9.34 -2.22
CA THR A 355 -0.99 8.74 -2.00
C THR A 355 0.12 9.43 -2.79
N LYS A 356 -0.21 10.07 -3.92
CA LYS A 356 0.73 10.87 -4.72
C LYS A 356 0.89 12.31 -4.20
N GLU A 357 -0.14 12.92 -3.62
CA GLU A 357 -0.17 14.35 -3.27
C GLU A 357 0.00 14.63 -1.76
N CYS A 358 -0.34 13.70 -0.87
CA CYS A 358 -0.41 13.93 0.58
C CYS A 358 0.76 13.30 1.35
N ILE A 359 1.94 13.91 1.28
CA ILE A 359 3.20 13.25 1.65
C ILE A 359 3.80 13.73 2.97
N TYR A 360 3.68 15.03 3.21
CA TYR A 360 4.35 15.76 4.27
C TYR A 360 3.52 17.00 4.59
N VAL A 361 3.85 17.69 5.68
CA VAL A 361 3.22 18.97 6.02
C VAL A 361 4.22 20.12 6.24
N GLU A 362 3.83 21.31 5.80
CA GLU A 362 4.62 22.56 5.76
C GLU A 362 3.80 23.72 6.37
N LYS A 363 4.40 24.76 6.95
CA LYS A 363 3.63 25.82 7.64
C LYS A 363 2.87 26.69 6.64
N ASP A 364 1.64 27.08 6.98
CA ASP A 364 0.90 28.08 6.20
C ASP A 364 1.53 29.47 6.37
N GLU A 365 2.19 29.96 5.33
CA GLU A 365 2.74 31.32 5.28
C GLU A 365 1.68 32.37 4.89
N GLY A 366 0.45 31.96 4.54
CA GLY A 366 -0.55 32.81 3.90
C GLY A 366 -1.84 33.13 4.68
N SER A 367 -2.09 32.49 5.84
CA SER A 367 -3.33 32.71 6.61
C SER A 367 -3.09 33.06 8.08
N GLN A 368 -4.04 33.74 8.73
CA GLN A 368 -3.93 34.17 10.14
C GLN A 368 -4.10 33.01 11.16
N GLY A 369 -4.10 31.75 10.71
CA GLY A 369 -3.94 30.55 11.54
C GLY A 369 -2.73 29.75 11.08
N ARG A 370 -1.84 29.35 12.00
CA ARG A 370 -0.48 28.85 11.72
C ARG A 370 -0.44 27.33 11.52
N GLY A 371 -1.47 26.79 10.88
CA GLY A 371 -1.62 25.35 10.67
C GLY A 371 -0.56 24.78 9.72
N LEU A 372 -0.36 23.46 9.78
CA LEU A 372 0.55 22.72 8.89
C LEU A 372 -0.26 22.07 7.74
N ILE A 373 0.18 22.30 6.51
CA ILE A 373 -0.50 22.08 5.23
C ILE A 373 0.09 20.89 4.46
N LYS A 374 -0.79 20.05 3.88
CA LYS A 374 -0.45 19.14 2.77
C LYS A 374 -0.44 19.90 1.42
N ARG A 375 0.68 19.92 0.68
CA ARG A 375 0.86 20.73 -0.55
C ARG A 375 0.43 20.00 -1.83
N GLN A 376 -0.61 20.49 -2.50
CA GLN A 376 -1.07 20.01 -3.81
C GLN A 376 -0.09 20.36 -4.97
N GLU A 377 -0.03 19.51 -6.00
CA GLU A 377 0.67 19.77 -7.27
C GLU A 377 -0.23 20.34 -8.37
N ASN A 378 -0.43 21.66 -8.36
CA ASN A 378 -0.76 22.36 -9.58
C ASN A 378 0.52 22.71 -10.36
N THR A 379 0.51 22.42 -11.65
CA THR A 379 1.60 22.65 -12.61
C THR A 379 1.92 24.12 -12.83
N MET A 380 3.22 24.43 -12.82
CA MET A 380 3.88 25.64 -13.36
C MET A 380 3.38 27.03 -12.91
N GLY A 381 4.20 27.67 -12.08
CA GLY A 381 4.26 29.12 -11.86
C GLY A 381 5.66 29.48 -11.37
N ALA A 382 6.36 30.37 -12.06
CA ALA A 382 7.82 30.51 -11.94
C ALA A 382 8.28 31.48 -10.83
N GLY A 383 9.48 31.22 -10.30
CA GLY A 383 10.39 32.23 -9.74
C GLY A 383 10.19 32.61 -8.28
N GLY A 384 11.23 32.39 -7.45
CA GLY A 384 11.24 32.80 -6.05
C GLY A 384 12.52 32.40 -5.31
N ASN A 385 13.65 33.04 -5.63
CA ASN A 385 14.88 32.89 -4.82
C ASN A 385 14.66 33.53 -3.44
N MET A 386 14.89 32.77 -2.36
CA MET A 386 15.13 33.37 -1.05
C MET A 386 16.15 32.56 -0.25
N SER A 387 17.35 33.13 -0.15
CA SER A 387 18.44 32.62 0.69
C SER A 387 18.32 33.19 2.11
N THR A 388 18.41 32.33 3.12
CA THR A 388 18.69 32.74 4.51
C THR A 388 19.74 31.84 5.15
N PRO A 389 20.57 32.35 6.08
CA PRO A 389 21.82 31.70 6.45
C PRO A 389 21.69 30.80 7.69
N THR A 390 22.08 29.53 7.58
CA THR A 390 22.20 28.64 8.75
C THR A 390 23.43 28.99 9.58
N THR A 391 23.21 29.31 10.86
CA THR A 391 24.26 29.51 11.86
C THR A 391 25.05 28.22 12.11
N LYS A 392 26.38 28.35 12.24
CA LYS A 392 27.26 27.27 12.65
C LYS A 392 27.14 27.07 14.17
N ASN A 393 26.75 25.88 14.60
CA ASN A 393 27.43 25.08 15.65
C ASN A 393 26.54 23.93 16.14
N GLU A 394 26.64 22.76 15.48
CA GLU A 394 26.52 21.44 16.13
C GLU A 394 26.85 20.33 15.10
N GLN A 395 28.15 20.07 14.88
CA GLN A 395 28.61 18.92 14.10
C GLN A 395 29.80 18.25 14.79
N LYS A 396 29.51 17.22 15.60
CA LYS A 396 30.51 16.20 15.96
C LYS A 396 29.87 14.87 16.35
N LYS A 397 29.33 14.15 15.36
CA LYS A 397 29.24 12.67 15.31
C LYS A 397 28.83 12.22 13.90
N ASN A 398 29.55 11.23 13.37
CA ASN A 398 29.30 10.48 12.13
C ASN A 398 29.24 11.29 10.81
N HIS A 399 30.40 11.67 10.27
CA HIS A 399 30.50 12.11 8.86
C HIS A 399 30.52 10.91 7.91
N LEU A 400 29.38 10.67 7.25
CA LEU A 400 29.34 9.93 5.98
C LEU A 400 30.00 10.80 4.90
N GLN A 401 31.08 10.31 4.29
CA GLN A 401 31.73 10.99 3.17
C GLN A 401 30.84 10.84 1.91
N ARG A 402 30.38 11.96 1.35
CA ARG A 402 29.65 11.97 0.07
C ARG A 402 30.59 11.78 -1.10
N VAL A 403 30.09 11.18 -2.18
CA VAL A 403 30.78 11.18 -3.48
C VAL A 403 30.85 12.63 -4.01
N PRO A 404 31.94 13.06 -4.66
CA PRO A 404 32.03 14.40 -5.25
C PRO A 404 30.95 14.63 -6.31
N SER A 405 30.29 15.80 -6.29
CA SER A 405 29.33 16.21 -7.33
C SER A 405 29.99 16.86 -8.55
N SER A 406 31.21 17.40 -8.40
CA SER A 406 31.98 17.98 -9.50
C SER A 406 32.36 16.92 -10.55
N LYS A 407 32.32 17.28 -11.83
CA LYS A 407 32.81 16.45 -12.94
C LYS A 407 34.18 15.82 -12.62
N PRO A 408 34.35 14.49 -12.75
CA PRO A 408 35.60 13.83 -12.38
C PRO A 408 36.78 14.33 -13.24
N PRO A 409 38.00 14.40 -12.67
CA PRO A 409 39.20 14.85 -13.38
C PRO A 409 39.79 13.79 -14.33
N PHE A 410 39.01 12.78 -14.69
CA PHE A 410 39.41 11.63 -15.52
C PHE A 410 38.28 11.23 -16.45
N THR A 411 38.62 10.63 -17.60
CA THR A 411 37.63 10.16 -18.59
C THR A 411 37.27 8.69 -18.41
N LEU A 412 36.18 8.24 -19.03
CA LEU A 412 35.87 6.81 -19.17
C LEU A 412 37.02 6.02 -19.85
N GLY A 413 37.79 6.68 -20.72
CA GLY A 413 38.97 6.08 -21.33
C GLY A 413 40.09 5.81 -20.32
N ASP A 414 40.25 6.68 -19.32
CA ASP A 414 41.27 6.52 -18.27
C ASP A 414 40.85 5.45 -17.25
N VAL A 415 39.55 5.37 -16.92
CA VAL A 415 38.99 4.25 -16.16
C VAL A 415 39.22 2.91 -16.88
N LYS A 416 38.96 2.84 -18.21
CA LYS A 416 39.22 1.62 -19.00
C LYS A 416 40.70 1.23 -19.03
N LYS A 417 41.63 2.19 -19.08
CA LYS A 417 43.09 1.92 -19.01
C LYS A 417 43.53 1.40 -17.64
N ALA A 418 42.84 1.78 -16.56
CA ALA A 418 43.15 1.32 -15.20
C ALA A 418 42.68 -0.12 -14.92
N ILE A 419 41.71 -0.63 -15.70
CA ILE A 419 41.19 -1.99 -15.58
C ILE A 419 42.11 -2.97 -16.35
N PRO A 420 42.59 -4.07 -15.73
CA PRO A 420 43.41 -5.06 -16.42
C PRO A 420 42.70 -5.64 -17.67
N PRO A 421 43.38 -5.78 -18.82
CA PRO A 421 42.73 -6.21 -20.08
C PRO A 421 42.00 -7.55 -19.99
N HIS A 422 42.46 -8.48 -19.15
CA HIS A 422 41.81 -9.78 -18.95
C HIS A 422 40.44 -9.67 -18.27
N CYS A 423 40.13 -8.58 -17.56
CA CYS A 423 38.81 -8.36 -16.96
C CYS A 423 37.72 -8.08 -18.00
N PHE A 424 38.10 -7.71 -19.23
CA PHE A 424 37.16 -7.55 -20.36
C PHE A 424 36.96 -8.84 -21.16
N GLN A 425 37.71 -9.92 -20.86
CA GLN A 425 37.57 -11.21 -21.55
C GLN A 425 36.48 -12.05 -20.88
N ARG A 426 35.44 -12.39 -21.65
CA ARG A 426 34.33 -13.23 -21.15
C ARG A 426 34.68 -14.69 -21.39
N SER A 427 34.40 -15.54 -20.41
CA SER A 427 34.71 -16.97 -20.52
C SER A 427 33.42 -17.77 -20.49
N LEU A 428 32.94 -18.16 -21.68
CA LEU A 428 31.71 -18.94 -21.87
C LEU A 428 31.66 -20.17 -20.93
N ILE A 429 32.77 -20.90 -20.81
CA ILE A 429 32.91 -22.08 -19.95
C ILE A 429 32.73 -21.71 -18.47
N ARG A 430 33.33 -20.60 -18.03
CA ARG A 430 33.24 -20.14 -16.63
C ARG A 430 31.83 -19.62 -16.32
N SER A 431 31.23 -18.84 -17.20
CA SER A 431 29.85 -18.35 -17.08
C SER A 431 28.85 -19.50 -16.97
N PHE A 432 28.97 -20.52 -17.82
CA PHE A 432 28.16 -21.74 -17.70
C PHE A 432 28.48 -22.56 -16.45
N SER A 433 29.72 -22.58 -15.95
CA SER A 433 30.03 -23.31 -14.71
C SER A 433 29.30 -22.75 -13.48
N TYR A 434 29.11 -21.43 -13.39
CA TYR A 434 28.31 -20.80 -12.33
C TYR A 434 26.83 -21.16 -12.49
N LEU A 435 26.27 -21.06 -13.70
CA LEU A 435 24.89 -21.46 -13.97
C LEU A 435 24.63 -22.94 -13.65
N ILE A 436 25.54 -23.83 -14.04
CA ILE A 436 25.45 -25.27 -13.75
C ILE A 436 25.54 -25.52 -12.24
N GLN A 437 26.42 -24.83 -11.52
CA GLN A 437 26.52 -24.92 -10.07
C GLN A 437 25.20 -24.53 -9.38
N ASP A 438 24.60 -23.40 -9.78
CA ASP A 438 23.33 -22.95 -9.21
C ASP A 438 22.18 -23.93 -9.55
N LEU A 439 22.12 -24.44 -10.78
CA LEU A 439 21.11 -25.44 -11.18
C LEU A 439 21.27 -26.77 -10.43
N ILE A 440 22.50 -27.19 -10.12
CA ILE A 440 22.77 -28.34 -9.26
C ILE A 440 22.26 -28.07 -7.84
N LEU A 441 22.54 -26.91 -7.26
CA LEU A 441 22.06 -26.53 -5.93
C LEU A 441 20.53 -26.46 -5.85
N VAL A 442 19.88 -25.83 -6.83
CA VAL A 442 18.42 -25.83 -7.00
C VAL A 442 17.88 -27.26 -7.03
N SER A 443 18.50 -28.14 -7.82
CA SER A 443 18.07 -29.54 -7.95
C SER A 443 18.26 -30.34 -6.65
N ILE A 444 19.36 -30.12 -5.93
CA ILE A 444 19.65 -30.76 -4.63
C ILE A 444 18.63 -30.31 -3.58
N PHE A 445 18.38 -29.02 -3.44
CA PHE A 445 17.43 -28.50 -2.46
C PHE A 445 16.00 -28.97 -2.76
N TYR A 446 15.58 -28.90 -4.03
CA TYR A 446 14.31 -29.48 -4.49
C TYR A 446 14.20 -30.98 -4.17
N TYR A 447 15.22 -31.77 -4.51
CA TYR A 447 15.24 -33.20 -4.25
C TYR A 447 15.14 -33.51 -2.75
N ILE A 448 15.87 -32.78 -1.91
CA ILE A 448 15.82 -32.94 -0.46
C ILE A 448 14.42 -32.62 0.09
N ALA A 449 13.85 -31.47 -0.30
CA ALA A 449 12.53 -31.05 0.16
C ALA A 449 11.45 -32.05 -0.25
N ASN A 450 11.40 -32.41 -1.53
CA ASN A 450 10.39 -33.31 -2.08
C ASN A 450 10.52 -34.76 -1.54
N THR A 451 11.75 -35.26 -1.38
CA THR A 451 12.00 -36.67 -1.02
C THR A 451 12.03 -36.92 0.48
N TYR A 452 12.46 -35.97 1.32
CA TYR A 452 12.70 -36.24 2.74
C TYR A 452 11.82 -35.44 3.72
N PHE A 453 11.24 -34.29 3.36
CA PHE A 453 10.51 -33.47 4.35
C PHE A 453 9.23 -34.15 4.86
N HIS A 454 8.61 -35.00 4.05
CA HIS A 454 7.45 -35.80 4.44
C HIS A 454 7.82 -36.98 5.37
N LEU A 455 9.10 -37.33 5.49
CA LEU A 455 9.63 -38.36 6.39
C LEU A 455 10.10 -37.78 7.74
N LEU A 456 10.19 -36.45 7.85
CA LEU A 456 10.58 -35.79 9.10
C LEU A 456 9.45 -35.85 10.15
N PRO A 457 9.77 -36.02 11.44
CA PRO A 457 8.81 -35.78 12.53
C PRO A 457 8.27 -34.35 12.49
N SER A 458 6.98 -34.17 12.76
CA SER A 458 6.25 -32.92 12.48
C SER A 458 6.93 -31.62 12.93
N PRO A 459 7.54 -31.50 14.13
CA PRO A 459 8.24 -30.28 14.52
C PRO A 459 9.41 -29.92 13.60
N LEU A 460 10.13 -30.92 13.09
CA LEU A 460 11.26 -30.72 12.18
C LEU A 460 10.80 -30.38 10.76
N THR A 461 9.67 -30.95 10.29
CA THR A 461 9.06 -30.56 9.00
C THR A 461 8.72 -29.07 8.95
N TYR A 462 8.15 -28.51 10.03
CA TYR A 462 7.81 -27.09 10.09
C TYR A 462 9.03 -26.15 10.15
N LEU A 463 10.20 -26.63 10.58
CA LEU A 463 11.47 -25.89 10.52
C LEU A 463 12.19 -26.06 9.17
N ALA A 464 12.05 -27.23 8.55
CA ALA A 464 12.69 -27.56 7.28
C ALA A 464 12.14 -26.73 6.11
N TRP A 465 10.83 -26.45 6.08
CA TRP A 465 10.20 -25.64 5.03
C TRP A 465 10.74 -24.20 4.95
N PRO A 466 10.77 -23.39 6.03
CA PRO A 466 11.40 -22.07 6.02
C PRO A 466 12.89 -22.09 5.65
N ALA A 467 13.65 -23.07 6.16
CA ALA A 467 15.07 -23.22 5.83
C ALA A 467 15.27 -23.49 4.33
N TYR A 468 14.44 -24.36 3.74
CA TYR A 468 14.39 -24.59 2.29
C TYR A 468 14.02 -23.32 1.53
N TRP A 469 12.96 -22.62 1.91
CA TRP A 469 12.53 -21.41 1.20
C TRP A 469 13.64 -20.36 1.13
N ILE A 470 14.34 -20.11 2.24
CA ILE A 470 15.47 -19.18 2.29
C ILE A 470 16.62 -19.68 1.39
N ALA A 471 17.05 -20.93 1.55
CA ALA A 471 18.17 -21.48 0.77
C ALA A 471 17.88 -21.53 -0.74
N GLN A 472 16.70 -22.02 -1.11
CA GLN A 472 16.21 -22.09 -2.49
C GLN A 472 16.07 -20.70 -3.11
N GLY A 473 15.45 -19.75 -2.39
CA GLY A 473 15.29 -18.37 -2.83
C GLY A 473 16.63 -17.69 -3.07
N CYS A 474 17.60 -17.83 -2.16
CA CYS A 474 18.95 -17.28 -2.31
C CYS A 474 19.68 -17.79 -3.57
N VAL A 475 19.59 -19.09 -3.88
CA VAL A 475 20.22 -19.65 -5.10
C VAL A 475 19.46 -19.20 -6.36
N CYS A 476 18.13 -19.13 -6.31
CA CYS A 476 17.33 -18.58 -7.41
C CYS A 476 17.62 -17.08 -7.67
N THR A 477 17.99 -16.30 -6.65
CA THR A 477 18.52 -14.94 -6.83
C THR A 477 19.85 -14.94 -7.58
N GLY A 478 20.72 -15.93 -7.36
CA GLY A 478 21.95 -16.13 -8.15
C GLY A 478 21.65 -16.35 -9.63
N ILE A 479 20.69 -17.22 -9.95
CA ILE A 479 20.20 -17.46 -11.31
C ILE A 479 19.60 -16.17 -11.93
N TRP A 480 18.86 -15.38 -11.15
CA TRP A 480 18.37 -14.07 -11.60
C TRP A 480 19.51 -13.11 -11.94
N VAL A 481 20.58 -13.07 -11.11
CA VAL A 481 21.79 -12.28 -11.36
C VAL A 481 22.52 -12.75 -12.64
N ILE A 482 22.56 -14.05 -12.92
CA ILE A 482 23.11 -14.55 -14.20
C ILE A 482 22.30 -14.03 -15.40
N GLY A 483 20.97 -14.00 -15.32
CA GLY A 483 20.12 -13.37 -16.34
C GLY A 483 20.32 -11.85 -16.45
N HIS A 484 20.62 -11.18 -15.32
CA HIS A 484 21.01 -9.77 -15.31
C HIS A 484 22.32 -9.53 -16.09
N GLU A 485 23.36 -10.34 -15.84
CA GLU A 485 24.62 -10.28 -16.60
C GLU A 485 24.42 -10.54 -18.09
N CYS A 486 23.51 -11.44 -18.46
CA CYS A 486 23.12 -11.63 -19.86
C CYS A 486 22.53 -10.35 -20.49
N GLY A 487 21.71 -9.59 -19.74
CA GLY A 487 21.16 -8.30 -20.19
C GLY A 487 22.23 -7.24 -20.51
N HIS A 488 23.32 -7.24 -19.73
CA HIS A 488 24.50 -6.40 -19.91
C HIS A 488 25.50 -6.93 -20.95
N HIS A 489 25.21 -8.09 -21.55
CA HIS A 489 26.13 -8.81 -22.42
C HIS A 489 27.44 -9.22 -21.69
N GLY A 490 27.40 -9.43 -20.37
CA GLY A 490 28.55 -9.85 -19.57
C GLY A 490 28.82 -11.37 -19.60
N PHE A 491 27.80 -12.17 -19.94
CA PHE A 491 27.86 -13.63 -19.84
C PHE A 491 28.74 -14.28 -20.92
N SER A 492 28.72 -13.80 -22.16
CA SER A 492 29.58 -14.30 -23.24
C SER A 492 29.92 -13.26 -24.31
N ASP A 493 30.78 -13.63 -25.26
CA ASP A 493 31.06 -12.81 -26.45
C ASP A 493 29.94 -12.90 -27.51
N TYR A 494 28.89 -13.69 -27.26
CA TYR A 494 27.79 -13.95 -28.20
C TYR A 494 26.46 -13.44 -27.65
N GLN A 495 26.02 -12.26 -28.06
CA GLN A 495 24.76 -11.66 -27.57
C GLN A 495 23.54 -12.57 -27.73
N TRP A 496 23.50 -13.45 -28.74
CA TRP A 496 22.42 -14.41 -28.93
C TRP A 496 22.40 -15.54 -27.88
N VAL A 497 23.57 -15.94 -27.35
CA VAL A 497 23.67 -16.90 -26.24
C VAL A 497 23.13 -16.24 -24.98
N ASP A 498 23.61 -15.03 -24.69
CA ASP A 498 23.17 -14.24 -23.54
C ASP A 498 21.65 -14.01 -23.58
N ASP A 499 21.11 -13.63 -24.74
CA ASP A 499 19.67 -13.40 -24.91
C ASP A 499 18.85 -14.68 -24.74
N THR A 500 19.39 -15.83 -25.14
CA THR A 500 18.74 -17.14 -24.96
C THR A 500 18.75 -17.58 -23.49
N VAL A 501 19.91 -17.49 -22.82
CA VAL A 501 20.07 -17.85 -21.40
C VAL A 501 19.22 -16.92 -20.53
N GLY A 502 19.32 -15.61 -20.76
CA GLY A 502 18.53 -14.61 -20.06
C GLY A 502 17.02 -14.84 -20.23
N LEU A 503 16.54 -15.03 -21.46
CA LEU A 503 15.12 -15.32 -21.72
C LEU A 503 14.63 -16.55 -20.97
N ILE A 504 15.38 -17.66 -20.99
CA ILE A 504 15.00 -18.90 -20.30
C ILE A 504 14.91 -18.69 -18.79
N PHE A 505 15.95 -18.15 -18.16
CA PHE A 505 16.05 -18.14 -16.70
C PHE A 505 15.30 -16.98 -16.02
N HIS A 506 15.20 -15.81 -16.66
CA HIS A 506 14.28 -14.76 -16.16
C HIS A 506 12.82 -15.18 -16.34
N SER A 507 12.43 -15.78 -17.48
CA SER A 507 11.06 -16.29 -17.65
C SER A 507 10.72 -17.39 -16.64
N ALA A 508 11.68 -18.26 -16.29
CA ALA A 508 11.52 -19.28 -15.26
C ALA A 508 11.33 -18.69 -13.84
N LEU A 509 11.68 -17.42 -13.63
CA LEU A 509 11.47 -16.63 -12.42
C LEU A 509 10.41 -15.52 -12.62
N LEU A 510 9.49 -15.71 -13.59
CA LEU A 510 8.42 -14.77 -14.00
C LEU A 510 8.85 -13.35 -14.43
N THR A 511 10.15 -13.03 -14.43
CA THR A 511 10.69 -11.77 -14.93
C THR A 511 10.67 -11.73 -16.46
N PRO A 512 10.09 -10.69 -17.11
CA PRO A 512 10.12 -10.55 -18.56
C PRO A 512 11.50 -10.03 -19.03
N TYR A 513 12.43 -10.95 -19.31
CA TYR A 513 13.82 -10.71 -19.74
C TYR A 513 14.04 -9.50 -20.66
N PHE A 514 13.41 -9.43 -21.85
CA PHE A 514 13.72 -8.36 -22.79
C PHE A 514 13.13 -7.02 -22.37
N ALA A 515 11.94 -7.04 -21.76
CA ALA A 515 11.31 -5.85 -21.20
C ALA A 515 12.19 -5.25 -20.10
N TRP A 516 12.68 -6.11 -19.21
CA TRP A 516 13.62 -5.78 -18.13
C TRP A 516 14.98 -5.32 -18.67
N LYS A 517 15.58 -6.05 -19.63
CA LYS A 517 16.87 -5.71 -20.25
C LYS A 517 16.87 -4.30 -20.83
N HIS A 518 15.78 -3.91 -21.49
CA HIS A 518 15.67 -2.61 -22.16
C HIS A 518 15.46 -1.45 -21.21
N SER A 519 14.62 -1.58 -20.18
CA SER A 519 14.46 -0.57 -19.12
C SER A 519 15.70 -0.49 -18.22
N HIS A 520 16.27 -1.63 -17.82
CA HIS A 520 17.47 -1.66 -16.99
C HIS A 520 18.69 -1.05 -17.70
N ARG A 521 18.84 -1.27 -19.01
CA ARG A 521 19.89 -0.59 -19.79
C ARG A 521 19.70 0.93 -19.82
N ARG A 522 18.47 1.42 -19.91
CA ARG A 522 18.15 2.86 -19.85
C ARG A 522 18.44 3.42 -18.47
N HIS A 523 18.12 2.69 -17.41
CA HIS A 523 18.54 3.02 -16.05
C HIS A 523 20.07 3.16 -15.95
N HIS A 524 20.84 2.14 -16.33
CA HIS A 524 22.32 2.21 -16.28
C HIS A 524 22.93 3.36 -17.08
N ALA A 525 22.33 3.72 -18.22
CA ALA A 525 22.75 4.87 -19.02
C ALA A 525 22.43 6.23 -18.37
N ASN A 526 21.52 6.27 -17.40
CA ASN A 526 21.01 7.47 -16.77
C ASN A 526 21.08 7.42 -15.22
N THR A 527 21.87 6.52 -14.63
CA THR A 527 21.86 6.27 -13.18
C THR A 527 22.13 7.55 -12.41
N GLY A 528 21.20 7.93 -11.53
CA GLY A 528 21.29 9.15 -10.75
C GLY A 528 20.88 10.43 -11.48
N SER A 529 20.43 10.36 -12.74
CA SER A 529 19.79 11.49 -13.43
C SER A 529 18.39 11.72 -12.86
N LEU A 530 18.11 12.94 -12.42
CA LEU A 530 16.83 13.35 -11.86
C LEU A 530 15.69 13.43 -12.89
N GLU A 531 16.02 13.38 -14.18
CA GLU A 531 15.07 13.38 -15.30
C GLU A 531 14.99 12.04 -16.04
N ASN A 532 16.09 11.29 -16.08
CA ASN A 532 16.25 10.18 -17.01
C ASN A 532 16.49 8.80 -16.38
N ASP A 533 16.71 8.70 -15.07
CA ASP A 533 16.74 7.40 -14.38
C ASP A 533 15.33 6.78 -14.40
N GLU A 534 15.21 5.52 -14.84
CA GLU A 534 13.92 4.83 -14.94
C GLU A 534 13.58 3.98 -13.70
N VAL A 535 14.56 3.69 -12.83
CA VAL A 535 14.41 2.77 -11.68
C VAL A 535 14.33 3.53 -10.36
N TYR A 536 15.16 4.56 -10.16
CA TYR A 536 15.11 5.37 -8.94
C TYR A 536 15.50 6.83 -9.18
N ILE A 537 14.49 7.70 -9.23
CA ILE A 537 14.66 9.15 -9.10
C ILE A 537 14.30 9.54 -7.65
N PRO A 538 15.26 9.98 -6.81
CA PRO A 538 14.92 10.64 -5.56
C PRO A 538 14.26 11.97 -5.89
N ARG A 539 13.09 12.22 -5.29
CA ARG A 539 12.32 13.41 -5.64
C ARG A 539 13.04 14.67 -5.15
N THR A 540 13.22 15.63 -6.05
CA THR A 540 14.07 16.83 -5.91
C THR A 540 13.48 17.91 -5.00
N SER A 541 12.21 17.78 -4.67
CA SER A 541 11.54 18.55 -3.63
C SER A 541 10.94 17.60 -2.60
N ILE A 542 10.40 18.14 -1.52
CA ILE A 542 9.85 17.48 -0.31
C ILE A 542 8.71 16.46 -0.62
N ARG A 543 8.38 16.33 -1.90
CA ARG A 543 7.05 16.10 -2.44
C ARG A 543 6.79 14.68 -2.91
N THR A 544 7.50 13.67 -2.38
CA THR A 544 6.99 12.28 -2.34
C THR A 544 7.82 11.35 -1.44
N CYS A 545 7.18 10.78 -0.41
CA CYS A 545 7.64 9.56 0.24
C CYS A 545 7.30 8.35 -0.64
N LEU A 546 7.97 7.22 -0.41
CA LEU A 546 7.51 5.94 -0.99
C LEU A 546 6.10 5.64 -0.47
N HIS A 547 5.13 5.54 -1.37
CA HIS A 547 3.77 5.06 -1.12
C HIS A 547 3.44 3.92 -2.12
N PRO A 548 2.26 3.29 -2.06
CA PRO A 548 2.05 1.86 -1.85
C PRO A 548 2.38 0.94 -3.06
N HIS A 549 2.99 1.46 -4.12
CA HIS A 549 3.36 0.74 -5.34
C HIS A 549 4.28 -0.47 -5.06
N PHE A 550 5.07 -0.40 -3.98
CA PHE A 550 5.93 -1.47 -3.49
C PHE A 550 5.12 -2.75 -3.17
N CYS A 551 3.97 -2.63 -2.49
CA CYS A 551 3.19 -3.77 -1.99
C CYS A 551 2.55 -4.58 -3.12
N LEU A 552 2.08 -3.89 -4.17
CA LEU A 552 1.46 -4.53 -5.33
C LEU A 552 2.51 -5.23 -6.22
N ALA A 553 3.70 -4.64 -6.35
CA ALA A 553 4.83 -5.25 -7.03
C ALA A 553 5.33 -6.51 -6.30
N PHE A 554 5.29 -6.53 -4.96
CA PHE A 554 5.74 -7.66 -4.13
C PHE A 554 4.92 -8.94 -4.30
N ILE A 555 3.65 -8.83 -4.72
CA ILE A 555 2.70 -9.95 -4.82
C ILE A 555 2.47 -10.40 -6.28
N LEU A 556 2.54 -9.48 -7.26
CA LEU A 556 2.09 -9.75 -8.64
C LEU A 556 3.20 -9.77 -9.70
N ASP A 557 4.46 -9.49 -9.36
CA ASP A 557 5.58 -9.30 -10.31
C ASP A 557 5.24 -8.36 -11.48
N VAL A 558 4.35 -7.38 -11.21
CA VAL A 558 4.06 -6.31 -12.14
C VAL A 558 4.99 -5.15 -11.86
N GLN A 559 6.08 -5.14 -12.61
CA GLN A 559 7.12 -4.11 -12.59
C GLN A 559 6.52 -2.83 -13.22
N TYR A 560 5.95 -1.95 -12.37
CA TYR A 560 5.36 -0.67 -12.78
C TYR A 560 6.40 0.46 -12.73
N LEU A 561 6.57 1.23 -13.82
CA LEU A 561 7.45 2.40 -13.88
C LEU A 561 6.67 3.68 -14.22
N TRP A 562 5.83 4.13 -13.29
CA TRP A 562 4.91 5.26 -13.53
C TRP A 562 5.58 6.64 -13.47
N GLN A 563 6.80 6.77 -12.95
CA GLN A 563 7.31 8.06 -12.46
C GLN A 563 7.58 9.13 -13.56
N LYS A 564 7.64 8.74 -14.84
CA LYS A 564 8.00 9.63 -15.98
C LYS A 564 6.88 9.89 -17.01
N TYR A 565 5.78 9.14 -17.00
CA TYR A 565 4.81 9.13 -18.12
C TYR A 565 3.37 9.43 -17.67
N GLU A 566 2.64 10.22 -18.47
CA GLU A 566 1.23 10.59 -18.19
C GLU A 566 0.21 9.46 -18.38
N ARG A 567 0.66 8.32 -18.94
CA ARG A 567 -0.15 7.12 -19.21
C ARG A 567 0.38 5.93 -18.41
N PHE A 568 -0.49 4.99 -18.08
CA PHE A 568 -0.15 3.67 -17.54
C PHE A 568 1.04 3.05 -18.30
N THR A 569 2.10 2.70 -17.58
CA THR A 569 3.33 2.07 -18.08
C THR A 569 3.59 0.75 -17.36
N CYS A 570 3.88 -0.28 -18.14
CA CYS A 570 4.08 -1.63 -17.66
C CYS A 570 5.16 -2.33 -18.51
N HIS A 571 5.96 -3.20 -17.89
CA HIS A 571 6.93 -4.02 -18.62
C HIS A 571 6.25 -5.03 -19.56
N TYR A 572 4.99 -5.42 -19.27
CA TYR A 572 4.16 -6.31 -20.08
C TYR A 572 3.24 -5.57 -21.09
N ASP A 573 3.48 -4.29 -21.36
CA ASP A 573 2.83 -3.58 -22.48
C ASP A 573 3.86 -3.28 -23.58
N PRO A 574 3.86 -4.04 -24.69
CA PRO A 574 4.70 -3.78 -25.86
C PRO A 574 4.47 -2.41 -26.52
N ASN A 575 3.38 -1.70 -26.19
CA ASN A 575 3.09 -0.34 -26.65
C ASN A 575 3.41 0.74 -25.60
N SER A 576 3.97 0.33 -24.45
CA SER A 576 4.45 1.24 -23.41
C SER A 576 5.48 2.23 -23.98
N PRO A 577 5.42 3.53 -23.60
CA PRO A 577 6.40 4.53 -24.00
C PRO A 577 7.83 4.27 -23.47
N LEU A 578 8.04 3.24 -22.65
CA LEU A 578 9.37 2.68 -22.34
C LEU A 578 10.07 2.14 -23.60
N TYR A 579 9.33 1.60 -24.56
CA TYR A 579 9.86 0.81 -25.67
C TYR A 579 9.67 1.50 -27.03
N SER A 580 10.75 1.56 -27.81
CA SER A 580 10.71 1.98 -29.20
C SER A 580 10.03 0.93 -30.07
N ASN A 581 9.55 1.35 -31.26
CA ASN A 581 8.94 0.45 -32.24
C ASN A 581 9.84 -0.74 -32.64
N ARG A 582 11.17 -0.62 -32.48
CA ARG A 582 12.15 -1.68 -32.82
C ARG A 582 12.27 -2.74 -31.73
N GLU A 583 11.97 -2.41 -30.47
CA GLU A 583 12.10 -3.33 -29.33
C GLU A 583 10.84 -4.17 -29.10
N ARG A 584 9.67 -3.71 -29.58
CA ARG A 584 8.34 -4.34 -29.31
C ARG A 584 8.28 -5.85 -29.56
N MET A 585 8.93 -6.33 -30.62
CA MET A 585 8.96 -7.76 -30.94
C MET A 585 9.64 -8.59 -29.84
N GLN A 586 10.69 -8.05 -29.22
CA GLN A 586 11.38 -8.70 -28.11
C GLN A 586 10.53 -8.68 -26.83
N ILE A 587 9.70 -7.64 -26.62
CA ILE A 587 8.73 -7.61 -25.51
C ILE A 587 7.72 -8.75 -25.66
N TYR A 588 7.09 -8.92 -26.84
CA TYR A 588 6.18 -10.05 -27.10
C TYR A 588 6.82 -11.42 -26.87
N ILE A 589 8.10 -11.60 -27.27
CA ILE A 589 8.85 -12.84 -27.01
C ILE A 589 9.03 -13.07 -25.50
N SER A 590 9.29 -12.00 -24.76
CA SER A 590 9.45 -12.03 -23.31
C SER A 590 8.15 -12.36 -22.58
N ASP A 591 7.04 -11.74 -22.97
CA ASP A 591 5.71 -11.99 -22.41
C ASP A 591 5.29 -13.44 -22.67
N ALA A 592 5.56 -13.96 -23.88
CA ALA A 592 5.32 -15.37 -24.22
C ALA A 592 6.12 -16.33 -23.32
N GLY A 593 7.34 -15.96 -22.92
CA GLY A 593 8.15 -16.72 -21.95
C GLY A 593 7.50 -16.78 -20.56
N VAL A 594 7.06 -15.65 -20.02
CA VAL A 594 6.38 -15.58 -18.71
C VAL A 594 5.03 -16.31 -18.75
N ILE A 595 4.27 -16.20 -19.85
CA ILE A 595 3.03 -16.95 -20.08
C ILE A 595 3.31 -18.47 -20.13
N ALA A 596 4.39 -18.90 -20.79
CA ALA A 596 4.76 -20.31 -20.85
C ALA A 596 5.12 -20.87 -19.46
N THR A 597 5.92 -20.15 -18.66
CA THR A 597 6.20 -20.51 -17.27
C THR A 597 4.92 -20.58 -16.45
N THR A 598 4.05 -19.57 -16.55
CA THR A 598 2.76 -19.53 -15.84
C THR A 598 1.89 -20.74 -16.20
N TYR A 599 1.87 -21.14 -17.48
CA TYR A 599 1.17 -22.35 -17.92
C TYR A 599 1.81 -23.63 -17.38
N VAL A 600 3.14 -23.73 -17.30
CA VAL A 600 3.83 -24.87 -16.66
C VAL A 600 3.49 -24.95 -15.17
N LEU A 601 3.52 -23.83 -14.44
CA LEU A 601 3.14 -23.76 -13.03
C LEU A 601 1.67 -24.16 -12.81
N TYR A 602 0.77 -23.72 -13.70
CA TYR A 602 -0.63 -24.18 -13.73
C TYR A 602 -0.73 -25.69 -13.92
N ARG A 603 -0.02 -26.26 -14.90
CA ARG A 603 -0.01 -27.72 -15.14
C ARG A 603 0.59 -28.52 -13.98
N LEU A 604 1.58 -27.97 -13.28
CA LEU A 604 2.13 -28.53 -12.04
C LEU A 604 1.10 -28.43 -10.89
N ALA A 605 0.41 -27.31 -10.74
CA ALA A 605 -0.63 -27.15 -9.71
C ALA A 605 -1.81 -28.13 -9.92
N MET A 606 -2.14 -28.44 -11.17
CA MET A 606 -3.16 -29.44 -11.53
C MET A 606 -2.71 -30.89 -11.31
N THR A 607 -1.41 -31.18 -11.15
CA THR A 607 -0.87 -32.55 -11.01
C THR A 607 -0.29 -32.85 -9.63
N GLN A 608 0.37 -31.88 -8.99
CA GLN A 608 0.97 -31.98 -7.66
C GLN A 608 0.17 -31.22 -6.58
N GLY A 609 -0.82 -30.41 -6.98
CA GLY A 609 -1.62 -29.56 -6.10
C GLY A 609 -1.02 -28.17 -5.89
N LEU A 610 -1.90 -27.19 -5.62
CA LEU A 610 -1.50 -25.78 -5.47
C LEU A 610 -0.57 -25.55 -4.25
N THR A 611 -0.81 -26.24 -3.12
CA THR A 611 0.10 -26.17 -1.95
C THR A 611 1.53 -26.57 -2.34
N TRP A 612 1.71 -27.63 -3.12
CA TRP A 612 3.04 -28.08 -3.55
C TRP A 612 3.74 -27.02 -4.41
N VAL A 613 3.04 -26.43 -5.39
CA VAL A 613 3.61 -25.36 -6.22
C VAL A 613 3.95 -24.11 -5.39
N LEU A 614 3.10 -23.72 -4.45
CA LEU A 614 3.39 -22.60 -3.55
C LEU A 614 4.62 -22.88 -2.67
N CYS A 615 4.72 -24.07 -2.08
CA CYS A 615 5.84 -24.42 -1.20
C CYS A 615 7.17 -24.67 -1.94
N ILE A 616 7.14 -25.22 -3.16
CA ILE A 616 8.36 -25.54 -3.94
C ILE A 616 8.83 -24.36 -4.80
N TYR A 617 7.91 -23.55 -5.32
CA TYR A 617 8.23 -22.48 -6.26
C TYR A 617 7.78 -21.10 -5.77
N GLY A 618 6.53 -20.97 -5.30
CA GLY A 618 5.94 -19.68 -4.95
C GLY A 618 6.67 -18.92 -3.84
N VAL A 619 6.92 -19.55 -2.69
CA VAL A 619 7.61 -18.89 -1.56
C VAL A 619 9.09 -18.61 -1.87
N PRO A 620 9.86 -19.51 -2.50
CA PRO A 620 11.20 -19.16 -3.01
C PRO A 620 11.20 -17.97 -3.97
N LEU A 621 10.22 -17.86 -4.89
CA LEU A 621 10.11 -16.72 -5.81
C LEU A 621 9.82 -15.40 -5.06
N LEU A 622 8.97 -15.41 -4.03
CA LEU A 622 8.76 -14.23 -3.17
C LEU A 622 10.06 -13.77 -2.49
N ILE A 623 10.96 -14.71 -2.15
CA ILE A 623 12.27 -14.39 -1.58
C ILE A 623 13.21 -13.80 -2.64
N VAL A 624 13.20 -14.31 -3.89
CA VAL A 624 13.93 -13.70 -5.01
C VAL A 624 13.49 -12.25 -5.22
N ASN A 625 12.17 -12.01 -5.29
CA ASN A 625 11.61 -10.67 -5.45
C ASN A 625 11.97 -9.75 -4.27
N GLY A 626 11.92 -10.27 -3.04
CA GLY A 626 12.37 -9.57 -1.84
C GLY A 626 13.85 -9.15 -1.90
N PHE A 627 14.74 -10.03 -2.38
CA PHE A 627 16.16 -9.71 -2.56
C PHE A 627 16.39 -8.66 -3.65
N ILE A 628 15.76 -8.78 -4.82
CA ILE A 628 15.89 -7.79 -5.91
C ILE A 628 15.50 -6.40 -5.41
N VAL A 629 14.33 -6.30 -4.76
CA VAL A 629 13.82 -5.06 -4.17
C VAL A 629 14.76 -4.48 -3.10
N LEU A 630 15.28 -5.33 -2.20
CA LEU A 630 16.22 -4.90 -1.16
C LEU A 630 17.55 -4.40 -1.75
N ILE A 631 18.09 -5.11 -2.74
CA ILE A 631 19.34 -4.75 -3.44
C ILE A 631 19.20 -3.40 -4.13
N THR A 632 18.12 -3.20 -4.90
CA THR A 632 17.84 -1.90 -5.55
C THR A 632 17.70 -0.78 -4.50
N LEU A 633 16.98 -1.01 -3.40
CA LEU A 633 16.84 0.01 -2.36
C LEU A 633 18.20 0.35 -1.72
N MET A 634 18.99 -0.65 -1.32
CA MET A 634 20.28 -0.44 -0.66
C MET A 634 21.31 0.23 -1.57
N HIS A 635 21.34 -0.11 -2.86
CA HIS A 635 22.31 0.45 -3.81
C HIS A 635 21.96 1.85 -4.31
N HIS A 636 20.68 2.24 -4.35
CA HIS A 636 20.28 3.55 -4.91
C HIS A 636 19.83 4.59 -3.87
N THR A 637 19.49 4.20 -2.63
CA THR A 637 18.98 5.15 -1.61
C THR A 637 20.02 5.66 -0.60
N HIS A 638 21.27 5.20 -0.67
CA HIS A 638 22.28 5.54 0.34
C HIS A 638 22.65 7.04 0.31
N ALA A 639 22.66 7.69 1.48
CA ALA A 639 22.75 9.15 1.63
C ALA A 639 24.10 9.79 1.21
N SER A 640 25.06 8.99 0.74
CA SER A 640 26.32 9.47 0.14
C SER A 640 26.27 9.62 -1.38
N LEU A 641 25.22 9.13 -2.04
CA LEU A 641 25.09 9.08 -3.50
C LEU A 641 24.54 10.41 -4.07
N PRO A 642 25.18 10.99 -5.09
CA PRO A 642 24.74 12.22 -5.75
C PRO A 642 23.68 11.91 -6.80
N HIS A 643 22.81 12.88 -7.07
CA HIS A 643 21.82 12.81 -8.14
C HIS A 643 21.77 14.17 -8.84
N TYR A 644 21.66 14.18 -10.17
CA TYR A 644 22.02 15.30 -11.03
C TYR A 644 20.84 15.79 -11.87
N ASP A 645 20.70 17.11 -11.94
CA ASP A 645 19.70 17.80 -12.77
C ASP A 645 20.28 18.10 -14.16
N SER A 646 19.44 18.22 -15.20
CA SER A 646 19.91 18.42 -16.58
C SER A 646 20.67 19.73 -16.79
N SER A 647 20.41 20.71 -15.92
CA SER A 647 21.11 21.99 -15.86
C SER A 647 22.62 21.89 -15.60
N GLU A 648 23.13 20.75 -15.10
CA GLU A 648 24.57 20.53 -14.85
C GLU A 648 25.33 19.80 -15.98
N GLY A 649 24.63 19.35 -17.04
CA GLY A 649 25.27 18.78 -18.24
C GLY A 649 25.90 17.40 -18.05
N ILE A 650 25.09 16.35 -18.23
CA ILE A 650 25.51 14.94 -18.14
C ILE A 650 26.42 14.56 -19.33
N ILE A 651 27.38 13.66 -19.10
CA ILE A 651 28.42 13.18 -20.04
C ILE A 651 27.88 12.07 -20.94
#